data_AF-A0A8H7SUB7-F1
#
_entry.id   AF-A0A8H7SUB7-F1
#
_cell.length_a   1.000
_cell.length_b   1.000
_cell.length_c   1.000
_cell.angle_alpha   90.00
_cell.angle_beta   90.00
_cell.angle_gamma   90.00
#
_symmetry.space_group_name_H-M   'P 1'
#
loop_
_entity.id
_entity.type
_entity.pdbx_description
1 polymer ?
#
loop_
_entity_poly.entity_id
_entity_poly.type
_entity_poly.pdbx_seq_one_letter_code
_entity_poly.pdbx_strand_id
1 'polypeptide(L)'
;HHPDLAIADYSSSGPQRNSYGEDSHTDYRERRPYRANYDGNEKKASLVYNQDGSINWAETKSKKHKVAEVDDKGYLKFPIDGSRDSNIGNEGNVNNRMSSTDSNNNNNDNQQNNNDQYESSYGNRNQGDYNQGSNQGSSQGSSQGSSQGNNNYDNNQGNNNYGNNQGSNNYGGNSQGGNNYGDNSQNSNNYGGNNQGSNNYGNNQGNNNYRTTQKYNAYRDDAKSSARFAGGMRLAGVEPEDGYFHGTGTFYDLETRTGTCGKQHKNMEMVAALNAEQMGDSNSSNENCGKEIEVVGPNGKTVTVTVVDSCKTCESGGLDLSPAAYAEFYRPGSHIRQKIQINQASTQVTTEEKVPEKYGPYFFDQPIDHFSLNTSTFRHRYWANTDHYKTGGPVILYNAGETPADGRSFYVINSTMAELAKQLDGIIIVMEHRFYGSSMPAPDFSAKSLETLNTKQALEDIASFIKDLKLPNLNAELPPAPETKYIVYGGSYSGNLAAWMRLKYPHLVFAAVPSSAPVQMSYNYYQYYDPIRKYGPKHCIHAIRSVVLYVDHILFSPFNHHKINLKRKFGAEDLQHDDDFAELLSYPLGLWQEMTPASNPFEEEFCSIFEGLSTVHEYVNAYGNFTKNIIKKACDKDETVNECMDTHDPRSKMYQDVTSESRAWLWQVCTEYAYWQTGSPIWHSTIVSRKLNTAWFERQCPLMFGEHEVPKRPIWREINREYEGWYTSLDRVFWIDGEWDPWRTLSVQSDDAPDRSEWKEDARYVVLPESVHHWDFFVSGTVSDFIKNTQDQVYETLKRWISEADASPTMKYQSNI
;
A
#
# COMPACT_ATOMS: atom_id res chain seq x y z
N HIS A 1 3.54 1.92 -63.47
CA HIS A 1 4.68 2.63 -64.06
C HIS A 1 5.74 2.85 -62.99
N HIS A 2 6.99 2.48 -63.26
CA HIS A 2 8.19 3.09 -62.64
C HIS A 2 8.54 4.36 -63.45
N PRO A 3 9.28 5.34 -62.88
CA PRO A 3 10.73 5.28 -62.68
C PRO A 3 11.13 5.41 -61.18
N ASP A 4 12.33 5.12 -60.66
CA ASP A 4 13.73 5.36 -61.10
C ASP A 4 14.10 6.86 -61.08
N LEU A 5 15.19 7.38 -60.49
CA LEU A 5 16.36 6.86 -59.74
C LEU A 5 16.58 7.81 -58.51
N ALA A 6 17.64 7.82 -57.68
CA ALA A 6 19.02 7.33 -57.75
C ALA A 6 19.60 7.04 -56.32
N ILE A 7 20.94 6.98 -56.19
CA ILE A 7 21.70 6.83 -54.93
C ILE A 7 22.81 7.89 -54.88
N ALA A 8 23.21 8.34 -53.68
CA ALA A 8 24.44 9.10 -53.47
C ALA A 8 25.06 8.82 -52.08
N ASP A 9 26.01 7.89 -52.01
CA ASP A 9 26.95 7.77 -50.89
C ASP A 9 28.06 8.84 -51.01
N TYR A 10 28.59 9.31 -49.88
CA TYR A 10 29.93 9.90 -49.83
C TYR A 10 30.62 9.62 -48.49
N SER A 11 31.78 8.97 -48.54
CA SER A 11 32.62 8.69 -47.37
C SER A 11 34.06 9.15 -47.59
N SER A 12 34.56 9.99 -46.68
CA SER A 12 35.96 10.40 -46.57
C SER A 12 36.18 11.00 -45.17
N SER A 13 36.64 10.19 -44.22
CA SER A 13 38.07 10.07 -43.84
C SER A 13 38.57 11.23 -42.96
N GLY A 14 38.84 10.96 -41.67
CA GLY A 14 39.50 11.90 -40.76
C GLY A 14 41.02 12.00 -40.99
N PRO A 15 41.77 12.59 -40.03
CA PRO A 15 42.51 11.69 -39.14
C PRO A 15 42.66 12.15 -37.66
N GLN A 16 42.85 11.17 -36.75
CA GLN A 16 43.82 11.07 -35.62
C GLN A 16 44.17 12.34 -34.77
N ARG A 17 44.31 12.32 -33.43
CA ARG A 17 44.53 11.27 -32.37
C ARG A 17 44.54 11.97 -30.95
N ASN A 18 44.77 11.40 -29.74
CA ASN A 18 45.09 10.07 -29.14
C ASN A 18 44.76 10.08 -27.61
N SER A 19 44.67 8.90 -26.95
CA SER A 19 45.12 8.50 -25.55
C SER A 19 44.98 9.41 -24.30
N TYR A 20 44.63 8.96 -23.07
CA TYR A 20 44.28 7.68 -22.39
C TYR A 20 43.25 8.00 -21.24
N GLY A 21 42.73 7.12 -20.35
CA GLY A 21 42.80 5.66 -20.08
C GLY A 21 41.39 5.12 -19.75
N GLU A 22 41.10 4.04 -18.98
CA GLU A 22 41.85 3.13 -18.07
C GLU A 22 42.25 3.76 -16.72
N ASP A 23 41.88 3.25 -15.53
CA ASP A 23 41.58 1.86 -15.04
C ASP A 23 40.44 1.85 -13.96
N SER A 24 39.86 0.76 -13.40
CA SER A 24 39.92 -0.72 -13.58
C SER A 24 38.65 -1.42 -12.95
N HIS A 25 38.59 -2.77 -12.92
CA HIS A 25 37.40 -3.60 -12.57
C HIS A 25 37.24 -4.09 -11.11
N THR A 26 36.01 -4.47 -10.72
CA THR A 26 35.70 -5.84 -10.23
C THR A 26 34.20 -6.15 -10.37
N ASP A 27 33.83 -7.27 -11.03
CA ASP A 27 32.44 -7.76 -11.10
C ASP A 27 32.38 -9.29 -11.39
N TYR A 28 31.32 -9.98 -10.99
CA TYR A 28 31.28 -11.45 -10.80
C TYR A 28 30.44 -12.24 -11.83
N ARG A 29 31.06 -12.51 -12.98
CA ARG A 29 30.83 -13.69 -13.85
C ARG A 29 29.37 -14.12 -14.14
N GLU A 30 28.70 -13.44 -15.08
CA GLU A 30 27.65 -14.11 -15.87
C GLU A 30 28.24 -15.21 -16.79
N ARG A 31 27.49 -16.31 -16.98
CA ARG A 31 27.85 -17.38 -17.93
C ARG A 31 27.31 -17.07 -19.33
N ARG A 32 28.20 -16.73 -20.27
CA ARG A 32 27.85 -16.50 -21.67
C ARG A 32 27.29 -17.77 -22.36
N PRO A 33 26.19 -17.66 -23.13
CA PRO A 33 25.85 -18.64 -24.16
C PRO A 33 26.89 -18.63 -25.30
N TYR A 34 26.95 -19.72 -26.08
CA TYR A 34 27.84 -19.82 -27.25
C TYR A 34 27.43 -18.86 -28.37
N ARG A 35 28.42 -18.28 -29.07
CA ARG A 35 28.22 -17.72 -30.41
C ARG A 35 27.94 -18.86 -31.40
N ALA A 36 26.72 -18.93 -31.91
CA ALA A 36 26.46 -19.54 -33.21
C ALA A 36 26.54 -18.45 -34.30
N ASN A 37 27.04 -18.78 -35.48
CA ASN A 37 27.04 -17.84 -36.60
C ASN A 37 25.63 -17.68 -37.16
N TYR A 38 25.27 -16.45 -37.55
CA TYR A 38 24.09 -16.21 -38.37
C TYR A 38 24.27 -16.85 -39.74
N ASP A 39 23.37 -17.77 -40.09
CA ASP A 39 23.10 -18.14 -41.48
C ASP A 39 21.60 -17.88 -41.73
N GLY A 40 21.28 -17.21 -42.84
CA GLY A 40 20.06 -16.40 -42.92
C GLY A 40 18.85 -17.13 -43.48
N ASN A 41 17.90 -17.54 -42.62
CA ASN A 41 16.53 -17.93 -43.01
C ASN A 41 15.52 -17.90 -41.84
N GLU A 42 15.13 -16.71 -41.37
CA GLU A 42 14.03 -16.59 -40.41
C GLU A 42 12.66 -16.85 -41.05
N LYS A 43 11.92 -17.86 -40.55
CA LYS A 43 10.50 -18.03 -40.87
C LYS A 43 9.66 -16.99 -40.12
N LYS A 44 9.20 -15.96 -40.81
CA LYS A 44 8.25 -14.97 -40.25
C LYS A 44 6.83 -15.55 -40.25
N ALA A 45 6.39 -16.03 -39.09
CA ALA A 45 4.99 -16.27 -38.80
C ALA A 45 4.32 -14.97 -38.35
N SER A 46 3.21 -14.58 -38.98
CA SER A 46 2.47 -13.38 -38.64
C SER A 46 1.13 -13.75 -38.00
N LEU A 47 0.82 -13.12 -36.86
CA LEU A 47 -0.52 -13.07 -36.31
C LEU A 47 -1.40 -12.27 -37.28
N VAL A 48 -2.50 -12.86 -37.73
CA VAL A 48 -3.52 -12.20 -38.55
C VAL A 48 -4.82 -12.17 -37.77
N TYR A 49 -5.28 -10.95 -37.49
CA TYR A 49 -6.59 -10.66 -36.91
C TYR A 49 -7.60 -10.53 -38.05
N ASN A 50 -8.59 -11.41 -38.06
CA ASN A 50 -9.69 -11.34 -39.04
C ASN A 50 -10.75 -10.33 -38.57
N GLN A 51 -11.58 -9.84 -39.50
CA GLN A 51 -12.63 -8.85 -39.18
C GLN A 51 -13.75 -9.41 -38.28
N ASP A 52 -13.83 -10.73 -38.12
CA ASP A 52 -14.71 -11.44 -37.19
C ASP A 52 -14.11 -11.60 -35.77
N GLY A 53 -12.89 -11.11 -35.53
CA GLY A 53 -12.19 -11.23 -34.26
C GLY A 53 -11.43 -12.54 -34.05
N SER A 54 -11.49 -13.49 -34.98
CA SER A 54 -10.69 -14.72 -34.92
C SER A 54 -9.20 -14.44 -35.16
N ILE A 55 -8.34 -15.16 -34.43
CA ILE A 55 -6.88 -15.03 -34.48
C ILE A 55 -6.30 -16.26 -35.18
N ASN A 56 -5.67 -16.06 -36.34
CA ASN A 56 -5.02 -17.13 -37.10
C ASN A 56 -3.53 -16.86 -37.28
N TRP A 57 -2.71 -17.91 -37.24
CA TRP A 57 -1.31 -17.86 -37.64
C TRP A 57 -1.20 -18.03 -39.16
N ALA A 58 -0.75 -17.00 -39.86
CA ALA A 58 -0.53 -17.05 -41.30
C ALA A 58 0.89 -17.54 -41.63
N GLU A 59 1.01 -18.78 -42.14
CA GLU A 59 2.26 -19.23 -42.77
C GLU A 59 2.47 -18.52 -44.11
N THR A 60 3.61 -17.83 -44.26
CA THR A 60 4.18 -17.56 -45.58
C THR A 60 4.76 -18.87 -46.14
N LYS A 61 4.06 -19.47 -47.10
CA LYS A 61 4.27 -20.86 -47.55
C LYS A 61 5.71 -21.19 -47.96
N SER A 62 6.41 -21.98 -47.14
CA SER A 62 7.33 -23.00 -47.68
C SER A 62 7.41 -24.28 -46.83
N LYS A 63 7.05 -25.39 -47.48
CA LYS A 63 7.20 -26.83 -47.16
C LYS A 63 7.09 -27.28 -45.68
N LYS A 64 6.07 -28.12 -45.45
CA LYS A 64 5.76 -28.93 -44.25
C LYS A 64 6.98 -29.40 -43.44
N HIS A 65 6.97 -29.14 -42.14
CA HIS A 65 7.45 -30.06 -41.08
C HIS A 65 6.48 -29.94 -39.88
N LYS A 66 6.62 -30.77 -38.85
CA LYS A 66 5.60 -30.97 -37.79
C LYS A 66 5.37 -29.71 -36.93
N VAL A 67 4.13 -29.55 -36.48
CA VAL A 67 3.69 -28.50 -35.54
C VAL A 67 4.14 -28.86 -34.12
N ALA A 68 4.41 -27.86 -33.27
CA ALA A 68 4.64 -28.06 -31.84
C ALA A 68 3.30 -28.10 -31.08
N GLU A 69 3.13 -29.08 -30.21
CA GLU A 69 1.91 -29.24 -29.42
C GLU A 69 2.04 -28.54 -28.06
N VAL A 70 0.91 -28.09 -27.53
CA VAL A 70 0.78 -27.49 -26.20
C VAL A 70 0.23 -28.56 -25.26
N ASP A 71 0.82 -28.74 -24.08
CA ASP A 71 0.32 -29.71 -23.10
C ASP A 71 -0.88 -29.20 -22.29
N ASP A 72 -1.51 -30.08 -21.52
CA ASP A 72 -2.69 -29.79 -20.68
C ASP A 72 -2.41 -28.77 -19.55
N LYS A 73 -1.19 -28.25 -19.44
CA LYS A 73 -0.75 -27.20 -18.50
C LYS A 73 -0.33 -25.91 -19.21
N GLY A 74 -0.40 -25.85 -20.54
CA GLY A 74 -0.13 -24.66 -21.35
C GLY A 74 1.32 -24.51 -21.83
N TYR A 75 2.19 -25.51 -21.68
CA TYR A 75 3.58 -25.43 -22.12
C TYR A 75 3.77 -25.95 -23.55
N LEU A 76 4.56 -25.23 -24.35
CA LEU A 76 4.93 -25.62 -25.72
C LEU A 76 6.01 -26.70 -25.73
N LYS A 77 5.77 -27.80 -26.46
CA LYS A 77 6.69 -28.93 -26.55
C LYS A 77 7.26 -29.08 -27.96
N PHE A 78 8.54 -28.80 -28.12
CA PHE A 78 9.25 -28.94 -29.40
C PHE A 78 9.66 -30.40 -29.66
N PRO A 79 9.40 -30.96 -30.86
CA PRO A 79 9.90 -32.28 -31.22
C PRO A 79 11.40 -32.23 -31.56
N ILE A 80 12.21 -33.02 -30.86
CA ILE A 80 13.62 -33.25 -31.20
C ILE A 80 13.66 -34.26 -32.35
N ASP A 81 13.83 -33.76 -33.59
CA ASP A 81 13.82 -34.61 -34.80
C ASP A 81 15.22 -35.19 -35.06
N GLY A 82 15.45 -36.42 -34.62
CA GLY A 82 16.75 -37.09 -34.71
C GLY A 82 16.92 -37.95 -35.96
N SER A 83 17.63 -37.45 -36.98
CA SER A 83 18.24 -38.31 -38.00
C SER A 83 19.33 -37.60 -38.83
N ARG A 84 20.59 -38.02 -38.65
CA ARG A 84 21.58 -38.17 -39.74
C ARG A 84 22.74 -39.05 -39.28
N ASP A 85 22.80 -40.23 -39.89
CA ASP A 85 23.85 -41.24 -39.72
C ASP A 85 25.21 -40.77 -40.32
N SER A 86 26.36 -41.40 -40.10
CA SER A 86 26.68 -42.76 -39.58
C SER A 86 28.14 -42.83 -39.08
N ASN A 87 28.50 -43.95 -38.41
CA ASN A 87 29.87 -44.47 -38.19
C ASN A 87 30.77 -43.70 -37.17
N ILE A 88 31.47 -44.32 -36.20
CA ILE A 88 31.73 -45.74 -35.85
C ILE A 88 31.76 -45.93 -34.32
N GLY A 89 31.06 -46.96 -33.79
CA GLY A 89 31.36 -47.66 -32.51
C GLY A 89 31.13 -46.90 -31.18
N ASN A 90 30.78 -47.55 -30.06
CA ASN A 90 30.43 -48.96 -29.84
C ASN A 90 29.46 -49.12 -28.64
N GLU A 91 28.97 -50.34 -28.42
CA GLU A 91 28.05 -50.86 -27.36
C GLU A 91 28.24 -50.26 -25.94
N GLY A 92 27.22 -50.07 -25.08
CA GLY A 92 25.75 -50.21 -25.20
C GLY A 92 25.05 -50.52 -23.85
N ASN A 93 23.72 -50.31 -23.73
CA ASN A 93 22.77 -50.90 -22.73
C ASN A 93 23.00 -50.62 -21.19
N VAL A 94 22.04 -50.43 -20.27
CA VAL A 94 20.65 -50.93 -20.11
C VAL A 94 19.73 -49.95 -19.29
N ASN A 95 18.48 -49.79 -19.74
CA ASN A 95 17.18 -49.45 -19.10
C ASN A 95 16.97 -48.52 -17.88
N ASN A 96 15.92 -47.69 -18.03
CA ASN A 96 15.03 -47.13 -16.99
C ASN A 96 14.33 -48.18 -16.10
N ARG A 97 13.79 -47.73 -14.94
CA ARG A 97 12.35 -47.94 -14.62
C ARG A 97 11.79 -46.96 -13.58
N MET A 98 10.60 -46.44 -13.85
CA MET A 98 9.66 -45.88 -12.87
C MET A 98 8.46 -46.84 -12.72
N SER A 99 7.98 -46.98 -11.48
CA SER A 99 6.57 -47.19 -11.07
C SER A 99 6.55 -46.95 -9.54
N SER A 100 5.48 -46.54 -8.83
CA SER A 100 4.05 -46.84 -8.94
C SER A 100 3.76 -48.35 -8.71
N THR A 101 2.69 -48.78 -8.06
CA THR A 101 1.62 -48.07 -7.32
C THR A 101 1.08 -49.03 -6.23
N ASP A 102 0.22 -48.53 -5.33
CA ASP A 102 -0.84 -49.24 -4.59
C ASP A 102 -0.57 -50.64 -3.96
N SER A 103 -0.78 -50.80 -2.66
CA SER A 103 -2.12 -51.16 -2.13
C SER A 103 -2.15 -51.70 -0.69
N ASN A 104 -3.26 -51.39 -0.01
CA ASN A 104 -3.99 -52.17 0.99
C ASN A 104 -3.35 -52.70 2.31
N ASN A 105 -3.99 -52.25 3.38
CA ASN A 105 -4.56 -53.03 4.49
C ASN A 105 -3.74 -53.39 5.76
N ASN A 106 -4.40 -53.00 6.86
CA ASN A 106 -4.65 -53.76 8.08
C ASN A 106 -3.57 -53.84 9.18
N ASN A 107 -3.94 -53.13 10.24
CA ASN A 107 -4.12 -53.66 11.59
C ASN A 107 -2.89 -53.89 12.49
N ASN A 108 -2.89 -53.04 13.52
CA ASN A 108 -2.96 -53.43 14.92
C ASN A 108 -1.67 -53.64 15.73
N ASP A 109 -1.77 -53.09 16.93
CA ASP A 109 -1.37 -53.69 18.19
C ASP A 109 0.12 -53.89 18.47
N ASN A 110 0.60 -52.86 19.17
CA ASN A 110 0.95 -52.94 20.59
C ASN A 110 2.41 -53.15 20.97
N GLN A 111 2.72 -52.52 22.11
CA GLN A 111 3.68 -52.94 23.13
C GLN A 111 5.18 -52.94 22.77
N GLN A 112 6.07 -52.64 23.71
CA GLN A 112 6.01 -51.76 24.90
C GLN A 112 7.43 -51.71 25.47
N ASN A 113 7.81 -50.55 26.01
CA ASN A 113 8.68 -50.39 27.19
C ASN A 113 10.13 -50.96 27.20
N ASN A 114 10.94 -50.29 28.04
CA ASN A 114 12.06 -50.83 28.80
C ASN A 114 13.37 -51.23 28.07
N ASN A 115 14.55 -51.04 28.68
CA ASN A 115 14.98 -50.02 29.66
C ASN A 115 16.52 -50.03 29.76
N ASP A 116 17.07 -49.24 30.69
CA ASP A 116 18.36 -49.43 31.38
C ASP A 116 19.68 -49.33 30.58
N GLN A 117 20.38 -48.20 30.84
CA GLN A 117 21.76 -48.12 31.36
C GLN A 117 22.71 -49.34 31.23
N TYR A 118 23.98 -49.11 30.87
CA TYR A 118 25.08 -49.10 31.87
C TYR A 118 26.41 -48.51 31.32
N GLU A 119 27.44 -48.49 32.17
CA GLU A 119 28.56 -47.53 32.16
C GLU A 119 29.84 -47.92 31.38
N SER A 120 30.70 -46.90 31.19
CA SER A 120 32.16 -46.91 31.45
C SER A 120 33.20 -47.30 30.38
N SER A 121 34.04 -46.29 30.08
CA SER A 121 35.52 -46.33 29.98
C SER A 121 36.27 -47.40 29.14
N TYR A 122 37.16 -46.91 28.27
CA TYR A 122 38.62 -47.12 28.37
C TYR A 122 39.36 -46.06 27.55
N GLY A 123 40.63 -45.77 27.84
CA GLY A 123 41.45 -44.85 27.05
C GLY A 123 42.92 -44.79 27.48
N ASN A 124 43.81 -44.25 26.63
CA ASN A 124 45.17 -43.84 26.99
C ASN A 124 45.92 -43.13 25.83
N ARG A 125 46.52 -41.96 26.14
CA ARG A 125 47.91 -41.52 25.75
C ARG A 125 48.22 -41.26 24.26
N ASN A 126 49.18 -40.39 23.90
CA ASN A 126 50.22 -39.70 24.70
C ASN A 126 50.71 -38.38 24.05
N GLN A 127 51.08 -37.38 24.87
CA GLN A 127 52.14 -36.32 24.70
C GLN A 127 52.19 -35.47 23.40
N GLY A 128 52.64 -34.21 23.37
CA GLY A 128 53.20 -33.24 24.35
C GLY A 128 53.63 -31.97 23.54
N ASP A 129 54.04 -30.81 24.07
CA ASP A 129 54.27 -30.33 25.44
C ASP A 129 54.31 -28.77 25.46
N TYR A 130 54.10 -28.16 26.64
CA TYR A 130 54.65 -26.88 27.22
C TYR A 130 55.20 -25.72 26.30
N ASN A 131 55.11 -24.41 26.64
CA ASN A 131 54.86 -23.75 27.94
C ASN A 131 54.33 -22.28 27.86
N GLN A 132 54.07 -21.71 29.05
CA GLN A 132 53.88 -20.30 29.50
C GLN A 132 54.71 -19.20 28.80
N GLY A 133 54.38 -17.89 28.91
CA GLY A 133 53.21 -17.23 29.52
C GLY A 133 53.50 -15.85 30.20
N SER A 134 52.42 -15.14 30.58
CA SER A 134 52.31 -14.06 31.61
C SER A 134 52.93 -12.64 31.43
N ASN A 135 52.11 -11.66 31.86
CA ASN A 135 52.39 -10.38 32.56
C ASN A 135 52.70 -9.03 31.84
N GLN A 136 51.77 -8.09 32.08
CA GLN A 136 51.91 -6.73 32.66
C GLN A 136 52.98 -5.74 32.13
N GLY A 137 52.56 -4.50 31.84
CA GLY A 137 53.49 -3.36 31.67
C GLY A 137 52.84 -2.05 31.20
N SER A 138 52.45 -1.18 32.13
CA SER A 138 51.93 0.18 31.87
C SER A 138 53.02 1.22 31.62
N SER A 139 52.81 2.20 30.71
CA SER A 139 52.94 3.65 31.02
C SER A 139 52.74 4.61 29.84
N GLN A 140 52.34 5.84 30.18
CA GLN A 140 52.17 7.08 29.39
C GLN A 140 53.34 7.46 28.43
N GLY A 141 53.09 8.27 27.39
CA GLY A 141 54.15 8.85 26.54
C GLY A 141 53.69 9.84 25.44
N SER A 142 53.80 11.13 25.71
CA SER A 142 53.32 12.29 24.94
C SER A 142 54.00 12.66 23.60
N SER A 143 53.16 13.14 22.65
CA SER A 143 53.32 14.35 21.79
C SER A 143 54.42 14.54 20.70
N GLN A 144 53.91 14.76 19.47
CA GLN A 144 54.27 15.80 18.46
C GLN A 144 55.57 15.78 17.61
N GLY A 145 55.37 16.08 16.31
CA GLY A 145 56.35 16.71 15.38
C GLY A 145 56.64 15.91 14.09
N SER A 146 56.83 16.47 12.89
CA SER A 146 56.25 17.63 12.13
C SER A 146 56.92 17.72 10.74
N SER A 147 56.53 18.68 9.86
CA SER A 147 57.05 18.95 8.49
C SER A 147 56.66 17.92 7.40
N GLN A 148 56.49 18.24 6.10
CA GLN A 148 56.54 19.50 5.31
C GLN A 148 55.76 19.26 3.98
N GLY A 149 55.16 20.23 3.26
CA GLY A 149 54.96 21.67 3.49
C GLY A 149 54.44 22.40 2.22
N ASN A 150 54.12 23.70 2.35
CA ASN A 150 53.78 24.69 1.28
C ASN A 150 52.44 24.48 0.53
N ASN A 151 51.64 25.47 0.14
CA ASN A 151 51.53 26.95 0.29
C ASN A 151 50.09 27.32 -0.20
N ASN A 152 49.47 28.51 -0.13
CA ASN A 152 49.43 29.78 0.64
C ASN A 152 48.20 30.56 0.04
N TYR A 153 47.64 31.69 0.48
CA TYR A 153 47.84 32.78 1.47
C TYR A 153 46.39 33.26 1.87
N ASP A 154 46.07 34.18 2.80
CA ASP A 154 46.83 35.13 3.63
C ASP A 154 46.08 35.42 4.98
N ASN A 155 46.42 36.54 5.62
CA ASN A 155 45.93 37.16 6.86
C ASN A 155 44.47 37.70 6.79
N ASN A 156 43.77 37.96 7.90
CA ASN A 156 44.20 38.82 9.02
C ASN A 156 43.60 38.52 10.42
N GLN A 157 44.08 39.24 11.44
CA GLN A 157 44.14 38.84 12.87
C GLN A 157 43.12 39.48 13.82
N GLY A 158 43.00 38.93 15.06
CA GLY A 158 42.42 39.59 16.24
C GLY A 158 41.41 38.73 17.03
N ASN A 159 41.77 37.70 17.82
CA ASN A 159 42.73 37.55 18.94
C ASN A 159 42.18 37.96 20.34
N ASN A 160 42.40 37.11 21.35
CA ASN A 160 42.15 37.26 22.81
C ASN A 160 40.69 37.33 23.33
N ASN A 161 40.36 36.86 24.55
CA ASN A 161 40.88 35.72 25.35
C ASN A 161 39.95 35.41 26.56
N TYR A 162 40.09 34.23 27.18
CA TYR A 162 39.65 33.78 28.54
C TYR A 162 38.30 34.24 29.17
N GLY A 163 37.54 33.28 29.73
CA GLY A 163 36.59 33.59 30.81
C GLY A 163 35.60 32.49 31.24
N ASN A 164 35.99 31.62 32.18
CA ASN A 164 35.02 30.97 33.09
C ASN A 164 34.43 32.08 34.04
N ASN A 165 33.29 31.93 34.73
CA ASN A 165 32.72 30.72 35.33
C ASN A 165 31.23 30.91 35.74
N GLN A 166 30.52 29.79 35.93
CA GLN A 166 29.37 29.49 36.84
C GLN A 166 28.42 30.58 37.43
N GLY A 167 27.16 30.18 37.68
CA GLY A 167 26.20 30.84 38.58
C GLY A 167 25.00 31.45 37.84
N SER A 168 23.94 30.71 37.51
CA SER A 168 22.95 30.03 38.37
C SER A 168 22.03 30.99 39.15
N ASN A 169 20.71 30.80 38.97
CA ASN A 169 19.58 31.31 39.77
C ASN A 169 19.31 32.82 39.77
N ASN A 170 18.07 33.30 39.92
CA ASN A 170 16.71 32.77 39.72
C ASN A 170 15.74 33.97 39.92
N TYR A 171 14.53 33.94 39.35
CA TYR A 171 13.53 35.04 39.36
C TYR A 171 14.00 36.34 38.66
N GLY A 172 13.15 37.16 38.05
CA GLY A 172 11.68 37.07 37.92
C GLY A 172 11.05 38.45 38.13
N GLY A 173 9.91 38.73 37.49
CA GLY A 173 9.18 39.99 37.71
C GLY A 173 9.44 41.09 36.69
N ASN A 174 8.88 40.91 35.49
CA ASN A 174 7.92 41.85 34.88
C ASN A 174 8.01 43.34 35.30
N SER A 175 8.41 44.21 34.37
CA SER A 175 7.92 45.60 34.33
C SER A 175 7.59 46.00 32.90
N GLN A 176 6.44 46.63 32.72
CA GLN A 176 6.11 47.37 31.50
C GLN A 176 6.94 48.67 31.44
N GLY A 177 7.13 49.20 30.23
CA GLY A 177 7.86 50.45 29.98
C GLY A 177 7.89 50.74 28.48
N GLY A 178 6.78 51.28 27.94
CA GLY A 178 6.59 51.49 26.50
C GLY A 178 6.89 52.92 26.03
N ASN A 179 6.34 53.25 24.86
CA ASN A 179 6.44 54.49 24.08
C ASN A 179 7.80 54.68 23.36
N ASN A 180 7.83 54.59 22.03
CA ASN A 180 7.27 55.52 21.01
C ASN A 180 8.12 56.79 20.80
N TYR A 181 8.97 56.73 19.79
CA TYR A 181 8.93 57.61 18.61
C TYR A 181 9.23 56.69 17.40
N GLY A 182 8.72 56.88 16.19
CA GLY A 182 8.15 58.05 15.53
C GLY A 182 8.80 58.11 14.14
N ASP A 183 8.07 57.83 13.07
CA ASP A 183 7.45 58.86 12.19
C ASP A 183 8.53 59.52 11.26
N ASN A 184 8.34 59.73 9.96
CA ASN A 184 7.16 59.66 9.08
C ASN A 184 7.60 59.51 7.60
N SER A 185 6.63 59.34 6.68
CA SER A 185 6.62 59.89 5.32
C SER A 185 7.39 59.13 4.19
N GLN A 186 6.94 59.11 2.92
CA GLN A 186 5.65 59.57 2.35
C GLN A 186 5.34 59.00 0.94
N ASN A 187 4.05 59.05 0.59
CA ASN A 187 3.42 59.05 -0.75
C ASN A 187 3.51 57.77 -1.62
N SER A 188 2.42 57.14 -2.08
CA SER A 188 1.16 57.58 -2.75
C SER A 188 1.34 57.81 -4.27
N ASN A 189 0.40 57.49 -5.19
CA ASN A 189 -1.07 57.67 -5.27
C ASN A 189 -1.64 56.79 -6.44
N ASN A 190 -2.94 56.55 -6.73
CA ASN A 190 -4.27 56.69 -6.06
C ASN A 190 -5.37 56.04 -6.96
N TYR A 191 -6.66 56.16 -6.57
CA TYR A 191 -7.93 55.76 -7.23
C TYR A 191 -8.30 54.26 -7.11
N GLY A 192 -9.53 53.86 -6.71
CA GLY A 192 -10.73 54.57 -6.20
C GLY A 192 -12.02 53.91 -6.71
N GLY A 193 -13.18 53.88 -6.04
CA GLY A 193 -13.60 54.36 -4.70
C GLY A 193 -15.15 54.27 -4.55
N ASN A 194 -15.71 54.67 -3.39
CA ASN A 194 -17.16 54.87 -3.07
C ASN A 194 -18.09 53.62 -2.91
N ASN A 195 -19.16 53.60 -2.07
CA ASN A 195 -19.46 54.35 -0.81
C ASN A 195 -20.71 53.79 -0.05
N GLN A 196 -20.86 54.17 1.25
CA GLN A 196 -22.06 54.20 2.13
C GLN A 196 -22.69 52.89 2.68
N GLY A 197 -23.26 52.94 3.90
CA GLY A 197 -23.95 51.80 4.55
C GLY A 197 -24.66 52.03 5.92
N SER A 198 -23.99 52.67 6.90
CA SER A 198 -24.54 53.13 8.22
C SER A 198 -25.03 52.13 9.30
N ASN A 199 -24.24 52.05 10.38
CA ASN A 199 -24.59 52.13 11.82
C ASN A 199 -25.86 51.47 12.42
N ASN A 200 -25.67 50.71 13.53
CA ASN A 200 -26.11 51.20 14.86
C ASN A 200 -25.30 50.59 16.04
N TYR A 201 -25.42 51.18 17.23
CA TYR A 201 -24.66 50.84 18.46
C TYR A 201 -25.35 49.82 19.38
N GLY A 202 -24.56 49.07 20.18
CA GLY A 202 -25.05 48.30 21.33
C GLY A 202 -23.94 47.54 22.09
N ASN A 203 -23.71 47.87 23.37
CA ASN A 203 -22.75 47.16 24.23
C ASN A 203 -23.36 45.87 24.80
N ASN A 204 -22.64 44.74 24.81
CA ASN A 204 -22.08 44.22 26.06
C ASN A 204 -21.10 43.04 25.93
N GLN A 205 -20.41 42.81 27.05
CA GLN A 205 -19.29 41.90 27.33
C GLN A 205 -19.50 40.42 26.96
N GLY A 206 -18.40 39.77 26.54
CA GLY A 206 -18.01 38.46 27.10
C GLY A 206 -18.30 37.17 26.32
N ASN A 207 -17.46 36.83 25.34
CA ASN A 207 -16.86 35.47 25.22
C ASN A 207 -15.79 35.39 24.12
N ASN A 208 -14.64 34.74 24.42
CA ASN A 208 -13.55 34.53 23.47
C ASN A 208 -13.70 33.17 22.75
N ASN A 209 -14.54 33.09 21.72
CA ASN A 209 -14.55 31.97 20.78
C ASN A 209 -13.76 32.35 19.52
N TYR A 210 -12.49 31.95 19.44
CA TYR A 210 -11.68 32.12 18.23
C TYR A 210 -12.02 31.06 17.17
N ARG A 211 -12.10 31.53 15.92
CA ARG A 211 -12.48 30.77 14.71
C ARG A 211 -11.80 29.39 14.60
N THR A 212 -12.60 28.33 14.60
CA THR A 212 -12.19 26.96 14.22
C THR A 212 -12.95 26.42 12.99
N THR A 213 -14.09 27.00 12.63
CA THR A 213 -15.06 26.47 11.64
C THR A 213 -14.83 26.89 10.18
N GLN A 214 -13.61 27.29 9.79
CA GLN A 214 -13.28 27.68 8.41
C GLN A 214 -12.10 26.93 7.77
N LYS A 215 -11.57 25.88 8.41
CA LYS A 215 -10.57 24.98 7.81
C LYS A 215 -11.07 23.59 7.42
N TYR A 216 -12.29 23.20 7.81
CA TYR A 216 -12.79 21.82 7.60
C TYR A 216 -13.26 21.52 6.17
N ASN A 217 -13.52 22.53 5.33
CA ASN A 217 -14.08 22.33 3.99
C ASN A 217 -13.04 22.03 2.90
N ALA A 218 -11.74 22.16 3.17
CA ALA A 218 -10.69 21.85 2.18
C ALA A 218 -10.53 20.33 1.93
N TYR A 219 -10.83 19.51 2.94
CA TYR A 219 -10.64 18.05 2.90
C TYR A 219 -11.56 17.30 1.91
N ARG A 220 -12.54 17.94 1.26
CA ARG A 220 -13.36 17.30 0.20
C ARG A 220 -12.76 17.41 -1.21
N ASP A 221 -11.80 18.30 -1.45
CA ASP A 221 -11.16 18.43 -2.77
C ASP A 221 -9.80 17.69 -2.85
N ASP A 222 -9.03 17.63 -1.76
CA ASP A 222 -7.74 16.92 -1.70
C ASP A 222 -7.89 15.37 -1.73
N ALA A 223 -9.13 14.87 -1.65
CA ALA A 223 -9.47 13.47 -1.96
C ALA A 223 -9.39 13.14 -3.47
N LYS A 224 -9.37 14.14 -4.36
CA LYS A 224 -9.27 13.97 -5.82
C LYS A 224 -7.82 13.99 -6.33
N SER A 225 -6.92 14.65 -5.61
CA SER A 225 -5.48 14.77 -5.89
C SER A 225 -4.72 13.54 -5.38
N SER A 226 -5.00 13.11 -4.14
CA SER A 226 -4.40 11.92 -3.51
C SER A 226 -4.67 10.61 -4.24
N ALA A 227 -5.74 10.54 -5.04
CA ALA A 227 -6.04 9.41 -5.91
C ALA A 227 -5.10 9.23 -7.12
N ARG A 228 -4.16 10.16 -7.39
CA ARG A 228 -3.42 10.21 -8.69
C ARG A 228 -1.94 9.78 -8.65
N PHE A 229 -1.34 9.50 -7.48
CA PHE A 229 0.12 9.32 -7.35
C PHE A 229 0.61 8.13 -6.51
N ALA A 230 -0.30 7.25 -6.07
CA ALA A 230 0.04 5.95 -5.51
C ALA A 230 -0.75 4.87 -6.25
N GLY A 231 -0.10 3.75 -6.59
CA GLY A 231 -0.72 2.63 -7.31
C GLY A 231 -1.75 1.90 -6.44
N GLY A 232 -2.97 2.46 -6.42
CA GLY A 232 -4.05 2.08 -5.51
C GLY A 232 -4.92 3.28 -5.14
N MET A 233 -5.84 3.67 -6.04
CA MET A 233 -6.96 4.55 -5.64
C MET A 233 -7.76 3.85 -4.55
N ARG A 234 -8.04 4.53 -3.43
CA ARG A 234 -9.05 4.05 -2.48
C ARG A 234 -10.45 4.26 -3.04
N LEU A 235 -11.15 3.19 -3.42
CA LEU A 235 -12.58 3.29 -3.78
C LEU A 235 -13.43 3.21 -2.51
N ALA A 236 -13.55 4.35 -1.83
CA ALA A 236 -14.43 4.51 -0.67
C ALA A 236 -15.89 4.24 -1.05
N GLY A 237 -16.41 3.08 -0.65
CA GLY A 237 -17.85 2.80 -0.60
C GLY A 237 -18.52 3.71 0.44
N VAL A 238 -19.45 4.55 -0.01
CA VAL A 238 -20.22 5.48 0.84
C VAL A 238 -21.67 5.50 0.36
N GLU A 239 -22.61 5.56 1.30
CA GLU A 239 -24.05 5.63 1.02
C GLU A 239 -24.46 6.90 0.22
N PRO A 240 -25.63 6.90 -0.45
CA PRO A 240 -26.05 8.03 -1.27
C PRO A 240 -26.34 9.33 -0.48
N GLU A 241 -25.58 10.39 -0.76
CA GLU A 241 -25.73 11.73 -0.14
C GLU A 241 -27.11 12.41 -0.38
N ASP A 242 -28.03 11.84 -1.18
CA ASP A 242 -29.37 12.42 -1.42
C ASP A 242 -30.43 12.01 -0.39
N GLY A 243 -30.11 11.09 0.53
CA GLY A 243 -31.03 10.63 1.58
C GLY A 243 -32.19 9.77 1.08
N TYR A 244 -32.03 9.16 -0.10
CA TYR A 244 -32.85 8.06 -0.59
C TYR A 244 -31.99 6.80 -0.67
N PHE A 245 -32.59 5.63 -0.46
CA PHE A 245 -32.03 4.37 -0.95
C PHE A 245 -32.43 4.17 -2.41
N HIS A 246 -31.54 3.58 -3.21
CA HIS A 246 -31.71 3.41 -4.66
C HIS A 246 -31.68 1.92 -4.96
N GLY A 247 -32.63 1.42 -5.76
CA GLY A 247 -32.70 0.00 -6.08
C GLY A 247 -33.64 -0.29 -7.25
N THR A 248 -33.91 -1.57 -7.48
CA THR A 248 -34.86 -1.99 -8.51
C THR A 248 -36.29 -2.00 -7.97
N GLY A 249 -37.24 -1.50 -8.75
CA GLY A 249 -38.67 -1.63 -8.49
C GLY A 249 -39.27 -2.81 -9.25
N THR A 250 -39.90 -3.74 -8.53
CA THR A 250 -40.73 -4.83 -9.07
C THR A 250 -42.18 -4.71 -8.56
N PHE A 251 -43.04 -5.69 -8.84
CA PHE A 251 -44.38 -5.76 -8.26
C PHE A 251 -44.84 -7.21 -8.03
N TYR A 252 -45.73 -7.40 -7.05
CA TYR A 252 -46.25 -8.72 -6.65
C TYR A 252 -47.75 -8.72 -6.38
N ASP A 253 -48.36 -9.91 -6.38
CA ASP A 253 -49.78 -10.09 -6.10
C ASP A 253 -50.04 -10.24 -4.58
N LEU A 254 -50.54 -9.16 -3.98
CA LEU A 254 -50.85 -9.04 -2.55
C LEU A 254 -52.04 -9.91 -2.12
N GLU A 255 -52.95 -10.24 -3.05
CA GLU A 255 -54.18 -10.96 -2.71
C GLU A 255 -53.93 -12.47 -2.55
N THR A 256 -52.78 -12.98 -3.00
CA THR A 256 -52.38 -14.39 -2.89
C THR A 256 -51.86 -14.82 -1.52
N ARG A 257 -51.39 -13.89 -0.67
CA ARG A 257 -50.75 -14.21 0.62
C ARG A 257 -51.02 -13.18 1.71
N THR A 258 -50.91 -13.59 2.97
CA THR A 258 -50.76 -12.66 4.10
C THR A 258 -49.30 -12.18 4.15
N GLY A 259 -49.08 -10.87 4.20
CA GLY A 259 -47.74 -10.30 4.27
C GLY A 259 -47.08 -10.49 5.64
N THR A 260 -45.77 -10.25 5.69
CA THR A 260 -44.91 -10.31 6.88
C THR A 260 -45.48 -9.50 8.05
N CYS A 261 -46.19 -8.39 7.77
CA CYS A 261 -46.87 -7.56 8.77
C CYS A 261 -48.22 -8.12 9.28
N GLY A 262 -48.51 -9.40 9.03
CA GLY A 262 -49.64 -10.12 9.61
C GLY A 262 -51.02 -9.75 9.06
N LYS A 263 -51.08 -9.03 7.93
CA LYS A 263 -52.33 -8.61 7.26
C LYS A 263 -52.30 -8.97 5.77
N GLN A 264 -53.48 -9.18 5.20
CA GLN A 264 -53.69 -9.35 3.77
C GLN A 264 -54.18 -8.01 3.21
N HIS A 265 -53.64 -7.64 2.04
CA HIS A 265 -53.87 -6.36 1.38
C HIS A 265 -54.31 -6.61 -0.08
N LYS A 266 -54.89 -5.61 -0.73
CA LYS A 266 -55.36 -5.72 -2.12
C LYS A 266 -54.41 -5.08 -3.11
N ASN A 267 -54.45 -5.58 -4.35
CA ASN A 267 -53.62 -5.10 -5.45
C ASN A 267 -53.90 -3.64 -5.88
N MET A 268 -55.01 -3.06 -5.39
CA MET A 268 -55.39 -1.66 -5.59
C MET A 268 -54.97 -0.72 -4.44
N GLU A 269 -54.35 -1.22 -3.37
CA GLU A 269 -53.87 -0.40 -2.26
C GLU A 269 -52.45 0.11 -2.53
N MET A 270 -52.14 1.35 -2.11
CA MET A 270 -50.80 1.95 -2.28
C MET A 270 -49.82 1.40 -1.24
N VAL A 271 -49.38 0.16 -1.44
CA VAL A 271 -48.53 -0.57 -0.48
C VAL A 271 -47.30 -1.20 -1.16
N ALA A 272 -46.32 -1.61 -0.35
CA ALA A 272 -45.06 -2.19 -0.79
C ALA A 272 -44.50 -3.27 0.16
N ALA A 273 -43.63 -4.13 -0.37
CA ALA A 273 -42.71 -4.97 0.39
C ALA A 273 -41.30 -4.35 0.37
N LEU A 274 -40.71 -4.21 1.55
CA LEU A 274 -39.33 -3.72 1.71
C LEU A 274 -38.35 -4.90 1.60
N ASN A 275 -37.18 -4.71 0.99
CA ASN A 275 -36.16 -5.77 0.93
C ASN A 275 -35.78 -6.29 2.33
N ALA A 276 -35.34 -7.55 2.42
CA ALA A 276 -35.18 -8.23 3.71
C ALA A 276 -34.18 -7.55 4.67
N GLU A 277 -33.11 -6.95 4.14
CA GLU A 277 -32.12 -6.22 4.93
C GLU A 277 -32.73 -4.98 5.58
N GLN A 278 -33.35 -4.10 4.78
CA GLN A 278 -33.96 -2.86 5.28
C GLN A 278 -35.26 -3.10 6.07
N MET A 279 -35.91 -4.24 5.88
CA MET A 279 -37.04 -4.66 6.70
C MET A 279 -36.58 -5.06 8.11
N GLY A 280 -35.49 -5.82 8.23
CA GLY A 280 -35.07 -6.47 9.48
C GLY A 280 -35.91 -7.70 9.81
N ASP A 281 -36.19 -7.92 11.10
CA ASP A 281 -36.87 -9.11 11.62
C ASP A 281 -38.16 -9.46 10.86
N SER A 282 -38.26 -10.65 10.25
CA SER A 282 -39.45 -11.07 9.48
C SER A 282 -40.61 -11.55 10.38
N ASN A 283 -41.11 -10.68 11.26
CA ASN A 283 -42.24 -10.95 12.16
C ASN A 283 -43.32 -9.84 12.10
N SER A 284 -44.55 -10.15 12.51
CA SER A 284 -45.70 -9.23 12.40
C SER A 284 -45.74 -8.09 13.42
N SER A 285 -44.72 -7.97 14.27
CA SER A 285 -44.50 -6.87 15.22
C SER A 285 -43.26 -6.04 14.86
N ASN A 286 -42.68 -6.27 13.68
CA ASN A 286 -41.58 -5.48 13.12
C ASN A 286 -41.95 -3.98 13.06
N GLU A 287 -41.02 -3.12 13.49
CA GLU A 287 -41.25 -1.68 13.62
C GLU A 287 -41.41 -0.91 12.29
N ASN A 288 -41.07 -1.52 11.16
CA ASN A 288 -41.29 -0.94 9.83
C ASN A 288 -42.68 -1.25 9.27
N CYS A 289 -43.41 -2.22 9.84
CA CYS A 289 -44.77 -2.55 9.44
C CYS A 289 -45.73 -1.38 9.67
N GLY A 290 -46.38 -0.92 8.60
CA GLY A 290 -47.30 0.21 8.64
C GLY A 290 -46.64 1.59 8.57
N LYS A 291 -45.30 1.68 8.44
CA LYS A 291 -44.64 2.96 8.09
C LYS A 291 -44.98 3.35 6.65
N GLU A 292 -45.13 4.64 6.41
CA GLU A 292 -45.23 5.22 5.05
C GLU A 292 -43.83 5.62 4.55
N ILE A 293 -43.54 5.28 3.29
CA ILE A 293 -42.29 5.63 2.61
C ILE A 293 -42.58 6.41 1.32
N GLU A 294 -41.70 7.36 0.99
CA GLU A 294 -41.80 8.20 -0.20
C GLU A 294 -41.00 7.55 -1.34
N VAL A 295 -41.67 7.20 -2.45
CA VAL A 295 -41.08 6.45 -3.57
C VAL A 295 -41.03 7.34 -4.81
N VAL A 296 -39.85 7.53 -5.39
CA VAL A 296 -39.60 8.35 -6.58
C VAL A 296 -39.24 7.45 -7.76
N GLY A 297 -40.12 7.43 -8.77
CA GLY A 297 -39.94 6.65 -9.99
C GLY A 297 -38.94 7.27 -10.98
N PRO A 298 -38.58 6.52 -12.03
CA PRO A 298 -37.56 6.91 -13.03
C PRO A 298 -37.96 8.13 -13.88
N ASN A 299 -39.22 8.54 -13.83
CA ASN A 299 -39.78 9.73 -14.48
C ASN A 299 -39.78 10.97 -13.57
N GLY A 300 -39.21 10.89 -12.36
CA GLY A 300 -39.23 11.97 -11.36
C GLY A 300 -40.59 12.19 -10.70
N LYS A 301 -41.56 11.29 -10.91
CA LYS A 301 -42.84 11.28 -10.20
C LYS A 301 -42.64 10.64 -8.82
N THR A 302 -43.34 11.16 -7.82
CA THR A 302 -43.32 10.63 -6.45
C THR A 302 -44.68 10.07 -6.07
N VAL A 303 -44.72 8.93 -5.38
CA VAL A 303 -45.91 8.42 -4.68
C VAL A 303 -45.54 7.94 -3.28
N THR A 304 -46.46 8.04 -2.32
CA THR A 304 -46.29 7.46 -0.98
C THR A 304 -46.89 6.06 -0.97
N VAL A 305 -46.22 5.11 -0.31
CA VAL A 305 -46.73 3.74 -0.09
C VAL A 305 -46.52 3.30 1.36
N THR A 306 -47.41 2.43 1.86
CA THR A 306 -47.25 1.82 3.19
C THR A 306 -46.48 0.48 3.09
N VAL A 307 -45.52 0.25 3.99
CA VAL A 307 -44.79 -1.03 4.08
C VAL A 307 -45.65 -2.10 4.77
N VAL A 308 -45.89 -3.23 4.09
CA VAL A 308 -46.81 -4.30 4.55
C VAL A 308 -46.23 -5.73 4.46
N ASP A 309 -45.09 -5.92 3.81
CA ASP A 309 -44.45 -7.24 3.63
C ASP A 309 -42.92 -7.12 3.51
N SER A 310 -42.22 -8.27 3.45
CA SER A 310 -40.78 -8.36 3.19
C SER A 310 -40.52 -9.01 1.82
N CYS A 311 -39.72 -8.35 0.99
CA CYS A 311 -39.24 -8.88 -0.28
C CYS A 311 -37.91 -9.61 -0.06
N LYS A 312 -37.98 -10.93 0.14
CA LYS A 312 -36.79 -11.78 0.43
C LYS A 312 -35.86 -12.01 -0.77
N THR A 313 -36.24 -11.53 -1.95
CA THR A 313 -35.50 -11.63 -3.22
C THR A 313 -35.15 -10.27 -3.81
N CYS A 314 -35.48 -9.17 -3.12
CA CYS A 314 -35.06 -7.84 -3.53
C CYS A 314 -33.66 -7.54 -2.98
N GLU A 315 -32.81 -6.98 -3.82
CA GLU A 315 -31.53 -6.39 -3.43
C GLU A 315 -31.72 -5.21 -2.46
N SER A 316 -30.64 -4.78 -1.79
CA SER A 316 -30.68 -3.62 -0.90
C SER A 316 -31.17 -2.37 -1.61
N GLY A 317 -31.94 -1.53 -0.93
CA GLY A 317 -32.65 -0.40 -1.52
C GLY A 317 -33.82 -0.76 -2.46
N GLY A 318 -33.97 -2.02 -2.89
CA GLY A 318 -35.04 -2.48 -3.78
C GLY A 318 -36.42 -2.58 -3.11
N LEU A 319 -37.47 -2.51 -3.93
CA LEU A 319 -38.88 -2.56 -3.50
C LEU A 319 -39.72 -3.44 -4.42
N ASP A 320 -40.59 -4.24 -3.80
CA ASP A 320 -41.68 -4.93 -4.50
C ASP A 320 -42.97 -4.15 -4.26
N LEU A 321 -43.53 -3.50 -5.28
CA LEU A 321 -44.69 -2.61 -5.15
C LEU A 321 -46.02 -3.37 -5.36
N SER A 322 -47.11 -2.80 -4.85
CA SER A 322 -48.45 -3.16 -5.30
C SER A 322 -48.61 -2.88 -6.81
N PRO A 323 -49.47 -3.63 -7.54
CA PRO A 323 -49.74 -3.36 -8.95
C PRO A 323 -50.25 -1.93 -9.20
N ALA A 324 -51.03 -1.35 -8.28
CA ALA A 324 -51.43 0.05 -8.32
C ALA A 324 -50.25 1.02 -8.18
N ALA A 325 -49.41 0.88 -7.14
CA ALA A 325 -48.26 1.77 -6.96
C ALA A 325 -47.20 1.62 -8.08
N TYR A 326 -47.06 0.41 -8.65
CA TYR A 326 -46.18 0.18 -9.78
C TYR A 326 -46.68 0.82 -11.08
N ALA A 327 -48.00 0.78 -11.33
CA ALA A 327 -48.62 1.37 -12.51
C ALA A 327 -48.37 2.89 -12.63
N GLU A 328 -48.22 3.59 -11.49
CA GLU A 328 -47.93 5.02 -11.44
C GLU A 328 -46.57 5.40 -12.08
N PHE A 329 -45.65 4.43 -12.24
CA PHE A 329 -44.28 4.60 -12.72
C PHE A 329 -43.96 3.89 -14.05
N TYR A 330 -44.91 3.14 -14.62
CA TYR A 330 -44.65 2.03 -15.54
C TYR A 330 -43.72 2.31 -16.74
N ARG A 331 -42.48 1.82 -16.64
CA ARG A 331 -41.60 1.40 -17.75
C ARG A 331 -40.83 0.15 -17.31
N PRO A 332 -40.65 -0.88 -18.18
CA PRO A 332 -39.87 -2.06 -17.80
C PRO A 332 -38.38 -1.75 -17.59
N GLY A 333 -37.78 -2.31 -16.54
CA GLY A 333 -36.33 -2.31 -16.30
C GLY A 333 -35.76 -0.94 -15.91
N SER A 334 -36.15 -0.42 -14.74
CA SER A 334 -35.74 0.92 -14.29
C SER A 334 -35.59 1.03 -12.78
N HIS A 335 -34.54 1.72 -12.34
CA HIS A 335 -34.28 2.01 -10.93
C HIS A 335 -35.34 2.95 -10.33
N ILE A 336 -35.67 2.71 -9.08
CA ILE A 336 -36.58 3.50 -8.23
C ILE A 336 -35.80 3.95 -6.99
N ARG A 337 -36.10 5.15 -6.48
CA ARG A 337 -35.55 5.66 -5.22
C ARG A 337 -36.62 5.63 -4.14
N GLN A 338 -36.24 5.38 -2.89
CA GLN A 338 -37.16 5.42 -1.76
C GLN A 338 -36.55 6.15 -0.56
N LYS A 339 -37.35 6.98 0.10
CA LYS A 339 -36.98 7.73 1.29
C LYS A 339 -37.82 7.28 2.47
N ILE A 340 -37.13 6.77 3.48
CA ILE A 340 -37.74 6.22 4.69
C ILE A 340 -37.88 7.35 5.71
N GLN A 341 -39.11 7.82 5.97
CA GLN A 341 -39.36 8.78 7.04
C GLN A 341 -39.50 8.06 8.39
N ILE A 342 -38.38 7.91 9.08
CA ILE A 342 -38.36 7.39 10.45
C ILE A 342 -38.82 8.48 11.41
N ASN A 343 -40.06 8.39 11.91
CA ASN A 343 -40.47 9.13 13.10
C ASN A 343 -39.65 8.63 14.30
N GLN A 344 -38.66 9.42 14.72
CA GLN A 344 -37.59 8.97 15.60
C GLN A 344 -38.05 8.68 17.04
N ALA A 345 -38.13 7.39 17.39
CA ALA A 345 -37.46 6.94 18.60
C ALA A 345 -36.00 6.66 18.22
N SER A 346 -35.06 7.43 18.76
CA SER A 346 -33.70 7.49 18.22
C SER A 346 -32.79 6.35 18.70
N THR A 347 -32.78 5.23 17.98
CA THR A 347 -31.58 4.40 17.84
C THR A 347 -30.64 5.09 16.86
N GLN A 348 -29.42 5.40 17.29
CA GLN A 348 -28.44 6.06 16.42
C GLN A 348 -27.81 5.03 15.48
N VAL A 349 -27.77 5.36 14.18
CA VAL A 349 -26.64 4.93 13.35
C VAL A 349 -25.40 5.48 14.06
N THR A 350 -24.48 4.61 14.45
CA THR A 350 -23.34 5.00 15.27
C THR A 350 -22.53 6.06 14.55
N THR A 351 -22.18 7.12 15.26
CA THR A 351 -21.04 7.96 14.89
C THR A 351 -19.82 7.08 14.61
N GLU A 352 -18.84 7.59 13.86
CA GLU A 352 -17.46 7.12 13.99
C GLU A 352 -17.17 6.91 15.49
N GLU A 353 -16.61 5.76 15.87
CA GLU A 353 -16.50 5.39 17.28
C GLU A 353 -15.39 6.23 17.93
N LYS A 354 -15.76 7.48 18.27
CA LYS A 354 -14.84 8.56 18.61
C LYS A 354 -13.97 8.11 19.78
N VAL A 355 -12.70 7.88 19.48
CA VAL A 355 -11.68 7.47 20.44
C VAL A 355 -11.82 8.33 21.70
N PRO A 356 -12.14 7.73 22.87
CA PRO A 356 -12.37 8.49 24.09
C PRO A 356 -11.17 9.39 24.38
N GLU A 357 -11.44 10.64 24.73
CA GLU A 357 -10.42 11.70 24.84
C GLU A 357 -9.33 11.37 25.90
N LYS A 358 -9.60 10.40 26.78
CA LYS A 358 -8.63 9.79 27.70
C LYS A 358 -7.57 8.90 27.03
N TYR A 359 -7.58 8.75 25.71
CA TYR A 359 -6.55 8.04 24.93
C TYR A 359 -5.80 8.97 23.94
N GLY A 360 -6.18 10.25 23.82
CA GLY A 360 -5.54 11.21 22.92
C GLY A 360 -6.53 12.04 22.08
N PRO A 361 -6.04 12.79 21.07
CA PRO A 361 -4.65 12.86 20.64
C PRO A 361 -3.72 13.51 21.67
N TYR A 362 -2.61 12.84 21.93
CA TYR A 362 -1.44 13.36 22.64
C TYR A 362 -0.38 13.86 21.64
N PHE A 363 0.63 14.52 22.17
CA PHE A 363 1.76 15.03 21.39
C PHE A 363 3.07 14.80 22.14
N PHE A 364 4.10 14.45 21.38
CA PHE A 364 5.50 14.33 21.81
C PHE A 364 6.34 15.29 20.95
N ASP A 365 7.26 16.04 21.53
CA ASP A 365 8.03 17.04 20.78
C ASP A 365 9.31 16.40 20.19
N GLN A 366 9.32 16.12 18.89
CA GLN A 366 10.46 15.54 18.16
C GLN A 366 11.37 16.60 17.55
N PRO A 367 12.69 16.37 17.42
CA PRO A 367 13.55 17.08 16.48
C PRO A 367 13.00 17.06 15.04
N ILE A 368 13.01 18.22 14.38
CA ILE A 368 12.71 18.30 12.93
C ILE A 368 13.75 17.50 12.13
N ASP A 369 15.01 17.53 12.55
CA ASP A 369 16.12 16.79 11.97
C ASP A 369 17.00 16.19 13.08
N HIS A 370 16.97 14.86 13.22
CA HIS A 370 17.75 14.12 14.23
C HIS A 370 19.27 14.12 13.98
N PHE A 371 19.70 14.48 12.77
CA PHE A 371 21.11 14.46 12.35
C PHE A 371 21.72 15.88 12.25
N SER A 372 20.97 16.89 12.67
CA SER A 372 21.40 18.30 12.70
C SER A 372 21.77 18.77 14.10
N LEU A 373 22.54 19.87 14.17
CA LEU A 373 22.79 20.61 15.41
C LEU A 373 21.64 21.58 15.75
N ASN A 374 20.59 21.66 14.93
CA ASN A 374 19.42 22.50 15.13
C ASN A 374 18.42 21.82 16.09
N THR A 375 18.27 22.36 17.30
CA THR A 375 17.35 21.84 18.33
C THR A 375 15.87 22.25 18.13
N SER A 376 15.48 22.63 16.91
CA SER A 376 14.08 22.97 16.58
C SER A 376 13.22 21.71 16.53
N THR A 377 12.06 21.74 17.21
CA THR A 377 11.15 20.59 17.32
C THR A 377 9.80 20.81 16.63
N PHE A 378 9.09 19.72 16.35
CA PHE A 378 7.70 19.69 15.93
C PHE A 378 6.87 18.78 16.84
N ARG A 379 5.54 18.98 16.85
CA ARG A 379 4.63 18.23 17.71
C ARG A 379 4.16 16.95 17.00
N HIS A 380 4.75 15.82 17.35
CA HIS A 380 4.42 14.51 16.81
C HIS A 380 3.19 13.93 17.53
N ARG A 381 2.12 13.67 16.80
CA ARG A 381 0.83 13.22 17.33
C ARG A 381 0.81 11.71 17.62
N TYR A 382 0.17 11.31 18.71
CA TYR A 382 -0.05 9.89 19.02
C TYR A 382 -1.31 9.69 19.87
N TRP A 383 -1.78 8.44 19.95
CA TRP A 383 -2.82 7.97 20.87
C TRP A 383 -2.27 6.80 21.69
N ALA A 384 -2.74 6.64 22.92
CA ALA A 384 -2.32 5.55 23.80
C ALA A 384 -3.46 5.08 24.69
N ASN A 385 -3.66 3.76 24.77
CA ASN A 385 -4.56 3.13 25.73
C ASN A 385 -3.74 2.35 26.77
N THR A 386 -3.92 2.74 28.03
CA THR A 386 -3.22 2.22 29.22
C THR A 386 -4.13 1.43 30.17
N ASP A 387 -5.42 1.24 29.85
CA ASP A 387 -6.45 0.64 30.73
C ASP A 387 -6.10 -0.77 31.24
N HIS A 388 -5.27 -1.51 30.51
CA HIS A 388 -4.92 -2.90 30.79
C HIS A 388 -3.51 -3.09 31.37
N TYR A 389 -2.73 -2.01 31.52
CA TYR A 389 -1.33 -2.11 31.94
C TYR A 389 -1.16 -2.60 33.38
N LYS A 390 -0.26 -3.56 33.57
CA LYS A 390 0.30 -3.95 34.86
C LYS A 390 1.82 -3.82 34.81
N THR A 391 2.44 -3.51 35.95
CA THR A 391 3.89 -3.32 36.07
C THR A 391 4.68 -4.48 35.49
N GLY A 392 5.45 -4.23 34.43
CA GLY A 392 6.25 -5.23 33.71
C GLY A 392 5.64 -5.73 32.39
N GLY A 393 4.39 -5.35 32.09
CA GLY A 393 3.78 -5.58 30.78
C GLY A 393 4.47 -4.82 29.64
N PRO A 394 4.33 -5.27 28.38
CA PRO A 394 4.98 -4.66 27.23
C PRO A 394 4.27 -3.38 26.76
N VAL A 395 4.97 -2.61 25.92
CA VAL A 395 4.37 -1.53 25.12
C VAL A 395 4.30 -2.00 23.67
N ILE A 396 3.10 -2.23 23.16
CA ILE A 396 2.83 -2.44 21.75
C ILE A 396 2.82 -1.07 21.07
N LEU A 397 3.73 -0.85 20.12
CA LEU A 397 3.88 0.42 19.41
C LEU A 397 3.61 0.21 17.91
N TYR A 398 2.56 0.83 17.42
CA TYR A 398 2.20 0.86 15.99
C TYR A 398 2.49 2.25 15.43
N ASN A 399 3.27 2.31 14.34
CA ASN A 399 3.42 3.54 13.56
C ASN A 399 2.35 3.58 12.46
N ALA A 400 1.69 4.73 12.27
CA ALA A 400 0.60 4.90 11.31
C ALA A 400 1.05 4.97 9.84
N GLY A 401 2.35 4.91 9.57
CA GLY A 401 2.91 4.75 8.22
C GLY A 401 2.54 5.88 7.26
N GLU A 402 2.26 5.51 6.02
CA GLU A 402 1.99 6.35 4.86
C GLU A 402 0.61 7.05 4.86
N THR A 403 0.01 7.28 6.04
CA THR A 403 -1.35 7.84 6.20
C THR A 403 -1.52 8.70 7.45
N PRO A 404 -2.42 9.70 7.45
CA PRO A 404 -2.92 10.33 8.67
C PRO A 404 -3.43 9.32 9.68
N ALA A 405 -3.07 9.50 10.95
CA ALA A 405 -3.40 8.56 12.01
C ALA A 405 -4.84 8.67 12.52
N ASP A 406 -5.63 9.68 12.11
CA ASP A 406 -7.03 9.82 12.55
C ASP A 406 -7.85 8.55 12.26
N GLY A 407 -7.81 8.07 11.01
CA GLY A 407 -8.45 6.82 10.57
C GLY A 407 -7.79 5.53 11.05
N ARG A 408 -6.70 5.61 11.83
CA ARG A 408 -6.01 4.48 12.47
C ARG A 408 -6.02 4.58 14.02
N SER A 409 -6.48 5.70 14.58
CA SER A 409 -6.47 6.00 16.02
C SER A 409 -7.30 5.02 16.85
N PHE A 410 -8.43 4.56 16.29
CA PHE A 410 -9.30 3.50 16.80
C PHE A 410 -8.57 2.19 17.12
N TYR A 411 -7.39 1.92 16.51
CA TYR A 411 -6.61 0.72 16.80
C TYR A 411 -6.10 0.63 18.26
N VAL A 412 -6.12 1.72 19.06
CA VAL A 412 -5.85 1.64 20.51
C VAL A 412 -6.99 1.01 21.32
N ILE A 413 -8.15 0.79 20.71
CA ILE A 413 -9.36 0.24 21.35
C ILE A 413 -9.70 -1.13 20.76
N ASN A 414 -9.76 -1.21 19.43
CA ASN A 414 -10.34 -2.34 18.71
C ASN A 414 -9.47 -2.67 17.49
N SER A 415 -8.45 -3.49 17.74
CA SER A 415 -7.55 -4.07 16.75
C SER A 415 -6.84 -5.28 17.36
N THR A 416 -6.15 -6.07 16.53
CA THR A 416 -5.26 -7.15 16.99
C THR A 416 -4.23 -6.64 18.00
N MET A 417 -3.73 -5.41 17.81
CA MET A 417 -2.71 -4.80 18.66
C MET A 417 -3.28 -4.35 20.02
N ALA A 418 -4.54 -3.91 20.07
CA ALA A 418 -5.23 -3.62 21.34
C ALA A 418 -5.57 -4.89 22.11
N GLU A 419 -6.02 -5.96 21.42
CA GLU A 419 -6.29 -7.24 22.06
C GLU A 419 -4.99 -7.90 22.55
N LEU A 420 -3.89 -7.83 21.79
CA LEU A 420 -2.56 -8.26 22.23
C LEU A 420 -2.10 -7.49 23.48
N ALA A 421 -2.23 -6.15 23.50
CA ALA A 421 -1.90 -5.36 24.69
C ALA A 421 -2.75 -5.78 25.90
N LYS A 422 -4.05 -6.01 25.70
CA LYS A 422 -4.98 -6.51 26.73
C LYS A 422 -4.62 -7.91 27.26
N GLN A 423 -4.19 -8.83 26.40
CA GLN A 423 -3.83 -10.20 26.79
C GLN A 423 -2.43 -10.33 27.39
N LEU A 424 -1.54 -9.34 27.15
CA LEU A 424 -0.18 -9.26 27.68
C LEU A 424 -0.05 -8.31 28.89
N ASP A 425 -1.17 -7.80 29.43
CA ASP A 425 -1.21 -6.80 30.51
C ASP A 425 -0.38 -5.53 30.21
N GLY A 426 -0.36 -5.11 28.95
CA GLY A 426 0.47 -4.07 28.39
C GLY A 426 -0.26 -2.78 28.00
N ILE A 427 0.39 -2.00 27.15
CA ILE A 427 -0.08 -0.71 26.60
C ILE A 427 -0.12 -0.82 25.08
N ILE A 428 -1.08 -0.19 24.41
CA ILE A 428 -1.08 0.02 22.95
C ILE A 428 -0.94 1.51 22.63
N ILE A 429 -0.01 1.84 21.74
CA ILE A 429 0.25 3.19 21.22
C ILE A 429 0.11 3.20 19.70
N VAL A 430 -0.68 4.13 19.18
CA VAL A 430 -0.72 4.48 17.75
C VAL A 430 0.00 5.82 17.58
N MET A 431 1.21 5.76 17.06
CA MET A 431 2.07 6.91 16.76
C MET A 431 1.86 7.32 15.30
N GLU A 432 1.61 8.59 15.01
CA GLU A 432 1.54 9.08 13.63
C GLU A 432 2.92 9.03 12.95
N HIS A 433 3.02 9.22 11.64
CA HIS A 433 4.30 9.35 10.94
C HIS A 433 4.62 10.83 10.66
N ARG A 434 5.90 11.23 10.68
CA ARG A 434 6.29 12.58 10.27
C ARG A 434 5.82 12.88 8.85
N PHE A 435 5.30 14.08 8.61
CA PHE A 435 4.67 14.51 7.35
C PHE A 435 3.35 13.79 6.98
N TYR A 436 2.65 13.18 7.92
CA TYR A 436 1.29 12.68 7.70
C TYR A 436 0.33 13.22 8.77
N GLY A 437 -0.89 13.55 8.37
CA GLY A 437 -1.91 14.11 9.25
C GLY A 437 -1.46 15.42 9.91
N SER A 438 -1.46 15.47 11.25
CA SER A 438 -1.06 16.68 12.00
C SER A 438 0.42 16.70 12.39
N SER A 439 1.18 15.64 12.12
CA SER A 439 2.57 15.47 12.56
C SER A 439 3.56 16.08 11.56
N MET A 440 3.41 17.39 11.32
CA MET A 440 4.11 18.14 10.28
C MET A 440 5.37 18.87 10.83
N PRO A 441 6.59 18.52 10.40
CA PRO A 441 7.82 19.23 10.76
C PRO A 441 8.02 20.57 10.01
N ALA A 442 7.27 20.78 8.94
CA ALA A 442 7.34 21.93 8.04
C ALA A 442 5.91 22.34 7.58
N PRO A 443 5.71 23.55 7.01
CA PRO A 443 4.35 24.06 6.76
C PRO A 443 3.67 23.53 5.49
N ASP A 444 4.39 22.81 4.62
CA ASP A 444 3.91 22.32 3.32
C ASP A 444 4.67 21.06 2.87
N PHE A 445 4.33 20.56 1.67
CA PHE A 445 4.94 19.42 0.99
C PHE A 445 5.79 19.85 -0.22
N SER A 446 6.40 21.04 -0.16
CA SER A 446 7.46 21.42 -1.09
C SER A 446 8.69 20.53 -0.88
N ALA A 447 9.52 20.35 -1.92
CA ALA A 447 10.71 19.50 -1.82
C ALA A 447 11.66 19.93 -0.68
N LYS A 448 11.78 21.24 -0.44
CA LYS A 448 12.58 21.79 0.66
C LYS A 448 12.01 21.47 2.05
N SER A 449 10.69 21.42 2.20
CA SER A 449 10.04 20.94 3.42
C SER A 449 10.29 19.44 3.62
N LEU A 450 10.28 18.65 2.55
CA LEU A 450 10.35 17.19 2.57
C LEU A 450 11.77 16.60 2.72
N GLU A 451 12.84 17.41 2.77
CA GLU A 451 14.21 16.92 3.03
C GLU A 451 14.32 16.01 4.27
N THR A 452 13.49 16.27 5.29
CA THR A 452 13.46 15.48 6.54
C THR A 452 12.39 14.37 6.56
N LEU A 453 11.72 14.12 5.43
CA LEU A 453 10.91 12.92 5.18
C LEU A 453 11.79 11.86 4.50
N ASN A 454 12.44 11.02 5.31
CA ASN A 454 13.21 9.87 4.84
C ASN A 454 13.27 8.79 5.94
N THR A 455 13.69 7.58 5.56
CA THR A 455 13.70 6.39 6.42
C THR A 455 14.47 6.62 7.72
N LYS A 456 15.65 7.27 7.63
CA LYS A 456 16.54 7.47 8.80
C LYS A 456 15.91 8.39 9.84
N GLN A 457 15.25 9.46 9.39
CA GLN A 457 14.51 10.37 10.27
C GLN A 457 13.28 9.69 10.90
N ALA A 458 12.54 8.88 10.14
CA ALA A 458 11.36 8.15 10.63
C ALA A 458 11.72 7.09 11.69
N LEU A 459 12.88 6.42 11.56
CA LEU A 459 13.36 5.46 12.55
C LEU A 459 13.89 6.15 13.82
N GLU A 460 14.62 7.28 13.71
CA GLU A 460 15.02 8.04 14.89
C GLU A 460 13.83 8.72 15.61
N ASP A 461 12.72 9.05 14.93
CA ASP A 461 11.48 9.45 15.63
C ASP A 461 11.03 8.34 16.58
N ILE A 462 10.91 7.11 16.09
CA ILE A 462 10.44 5.98 16.89
C ILE A 462 11.47 5.66 17.99
N ALA A 463 12.77 5.73 17.70
CA ALA A 463 13.82 5.52 18.69
C ALA A 463 13.86 6.61 19.77
N SER A 464 13.67 7.89 19.41
CA SER A 464 13.55 9.02 20.35
C SER A 464 12.31 8.89 21.21
N PHE A 465 11.16 8.58 20.60
CA PHE A 465 9.91 8.35 21.29
C PHE A 465 10.04 7.24 22.34
N ILE A 466 10.63 6.09 21.99
CA ILE A 466 10.87 4.97 22.92
C ILE A 466 11.77 5.36 24.11
N LYS A 467 12.78 6.22 23.90
CA LYS A 467 13.71 6.67 24.96
C LYS A 467 13.05 7.58 25.99
N ASP A 468 12.27 8.56 25.52
CA ASP A 468 11.79 9.69 26.33
C ASP A 468 10.27 9.69 26.61
N LEU A 469 9.54 8.63 26.21
CA LEU A 469 8.08 8.49 26.37
C LEU A 469 7.60 8.75 27.81
N LYS A 470 6.63 9.67 27.93
CA LYS A 470 5.88 9.92 29.17
C LYS A 470 4.39 9.93 28.86
N LEU A 471 3.68 8.92 29.37
CA LEU A 471 2.26 8.71 29.10
C LEU A 471 1.39 9.48 30.11
N PRO A 472 0.55 10.45 29.67
CA PRO A 472 -0.15 11.35 30.60
C PRO A 472 -1.13 10.67 31.58
N ASN A 473 -1.68 9.53 31.20
CA ASN A 473 -2.70 8.79 31.94
C ASN A 473 -2.17 7.50 32.62
N LEU A 474 -0.85 7.39 32.81
CA LEU A 474 -0.23 6.23 33.48
C LEU A 474 0.17 6.58 34.91
N ASN A 475 -0.43 5.88 35.90
CA ASN A 475 -0.13 6.08 37.33
C ASN A 475 1.19 5.44 37.80
N ALA A 476 2.11 5.16 36.87
CA ALA A 476 3.42 4.57 37.10
C ALA A 476 4.39 5.08 36.03
N GLU A 477 5.67 5.26 36.39
CA GLU A 477 6.71 5.49 35.40
C GLU A 477 7.04 4.17 34.69
N LEU A 478 7.18 4.21 33.36
CA LEU A 478 7.78 3.10 32.62
C LEU A 478 9.29 3.11 32.87
N PRO A 479 9.92 1.97 33.19
CA PRO A 479 11.37 1.82 33.06
C PRO A 479 11.85 2.18 31.65
N PRO A 480 13.12 2.58 31.46
CA PRO A 480 13.69 2.70 30.12
C PRO A 480 13.68 1.34 29.40
N ALA A 481 13.94 1.34 28.10
CA ALA A 481 14.37 0.13 27.42
C ALA A 481 15.81 -0.22 27.83
N PRO A 482 16.17 -1.50 28.00
CA PRO A 482 15.40 -2.70 27.63
C PRO A 482 14.45 -3.25 28.72
N GLU A 483 14.39 -2.67 29.93
CA GLU A 483 13.50 -3.13 31.00
C GLU A 483 12.01 -3.05 30.61
N THR A 484 11.58 -1.97 29.96
CA THR A 484 10.29 -1.91 29.27
C THR A 484 10.39 -2.60 27.91
N LYS A 485 9.57 -3.64 27.71
CA LYS A 485 9.57 -4.46 26.50
C LYS A 485 8.74 -3.80 25.39
N TYR A 486 9.37 -2.98 24.56
CA TYR A 486 8.72 -2.40 23.38
C TYR A 486 8.60 -3.40 22.23
N ILE A 487 7.39 -3.63 21.76
CA ILE A 487 7.07 -4.53 20.65
C ILE A 487 6.53 -3.68 19.50
N VAL A 488 7.26 -3.57 18.39
CA VAL A 488 6.83 -2.74 17.26
C VAL A 488 5.99 -3.57 16.28
N TYR A 489 4.76 -3.17 16.04
CA TYR A 489 3.83 -3.82 15.10
C TYR A 489 3.64 -2.90 13.88
N GLY A 490 3.52 -3.47 12.68
CA GLY A 490 3.25 -2.66 11.49
C GLY A 490 2.71 -3.45 10.31
N GLY A 491 1.99 -2.76 9.42
CA GLY A 491 1.50 -3.27 8.13
C GLY A 491 2.03 -2.43 6.97
N SER A 492 2.21 -2.97 5.76
CA SER A 492 2.77 -2.21 4.62
C SER A 492 4.15 -1.59 4.96
N TYR A 493 4.38 -0.34 4.59
CA TYR A 493 5.54 0.46 4.98
C TYR A 493 5.71 0.57 6.51
N SER A 494 4.63 0.59 7.31
CA SER A 494 4.74 0.49 8.77
C SER A 494 5.30 -0.87 9.21
N GLY A 495 5.02 -1.95 8.46
CA GLY A 495 5.67 -3.25 8.63
C GLY A 495 7.17 -3.20 8.36
N ASN A 496 7.59 -2.48 7.31
CA ASN A 496 9.02 -2.21 7.08
C ASN A 496 9.64 -1.46 8.26
N LEU A 497 8.98 -0.40 8.77
CA LEU A 497 9.46 0.32 9.97
C LEU A 497 9.58 -0.61 11.18
N ALA A 498 8.64 -1.55 11.40
CA ALA A 498 8.72 -2.53 12.48
C ALA A 498 9.95 -3.45 12.34
N ALA A 499 10.21 -3.98 11.15
CA ALA A 499 11.40 -4.79 10.87
C ALA A 499 12.70 -3.97 11.03
N TRP A 500 12.76 -2.78 10.45
CA TRP A 500 13.95 -1.92 10.47
C TRP A 500 14.25 -1.36 11.87
N MET A 501 13.22 -1.12 12.69
CA MET A 501 13.39 -0.78 14.10
C MET A 501 14.02 -1.92 14.92
N ARG A 502 13.62 -3.18 14.68
CA ARG A 502 14.28 -4.34 15.31
C ARG A 502 15.71 -4.54 14.77
N LEU A 503 15.96 -4.29 13.48
CA LEU A 503 17.28 -4.37 12.85
C LEU A 503 18.27 -3.32 13.42
N LYS A 504 17.85 -2.05 13.50
CA LYS A 504 18.73 -0.91 13.83
C LYS A 504 18.76 -0.57 15.32
N TYR A 505 17.67 -0.82 16.04
CA TYR A 505 17.55 -0.51 17.48
C TYR A 505 17.16 -1.76 18.32
N PRO A 506 17.86 -2.91 18.19
CA PRO A 506 17.55 -4.13 18.97
C PRO A 506 17.78 -3.99 20.48
N HIS A 507 18.36 -2.87 20.92
CA HIS A 507 18.53 -2.46 22.32
C HIS A 507 17.35 -1.65 22.88
N LEU A 508 16.48 -1.12 22.00
CA LEU A 508 15.24 -0.42 22.35
C LEU A 508 14.02 -1.31 22.11
N VAL A 509 14.00 -2.00 20.97
CA VAL A 509 12.87 -2.82 20.50
C VAL A 509 13.10 -4.28 20.87
N PHE A 510 12.27 -4.78 21.78
CA PHE A 510 12.33 -6.14 22.33
C PHE A 510 11.96 -7.21 21.29
N ALA A 511 10.94 -6.94 20.47
CA ALA A 511 10.45 -7.81 19.40
C ALA A 511 9.72 -6.98 18.31
N ALA A 512 9.46 -7.57 17.15
CA ALA A 512 8.67 -6.93 16.10
C ALA A 512 7.66 -7.89 15.44
N VAL A 513 6.58 -7.32 14.91
CA VAL A 513 5.58 -8.03 14.08
C VAL A 513 5.38 -7.26 12.77
N PRO A 514 6.19 -7.53 11.73
CA PRO A 514 6.00 -7.01 10.39
C PRO A 514 4.93 -7.84 9.67
N SER A 515 3.76 -7.26 9.42
CA SER A 515 2.79 -7.80 8.49
C SER A 515 2.92 -7.16 7.11
N SER A 516 2.85 -7.99 6.07
CA SER A 516 2.69 -7.57 4.67
C SER A 516 3.71 -6.50 4.28
N ALA A 517 4.97 -6.77 4.66
CA ALA A 517 6.03 -5.78 4.78
C ALA A 517 7.01 -5.92 3.59
N PRO A 518 6.92 -5.06 2.56
CA PRO A 518 7.73 -5.15 1.35
C PRO A 518 9.16 -4.64 1.60
N VAL A 519 9.94 -5.31 2.46
CA VAL A 519 11.29 -4.86 2.85
C VAL A 519 12.29 -4.84 1.70
N GLN A 520 12.02 -5.53 0.59
CA GLN A 520 12.79 -5.42 -0.65
C GLN A 520 12.28 -4.26 -1.52
N MET A 521 13.06 -3.19 -1.66
CA MET A 521 12.76 -2.11 -2.60
C MET A 521 12.90 -2.61 -4.04
N SER A 522 11.98 -2.21 -4.94
CA SER A 522 12.02 -2.60 -6.36
C SER A 522 11.69 -1.43 -7.29
N TYR A 523 12.57 -1.21 -8.26
CA TYR A 523 12.50 -0.11 -9.23
C TYR A 523 11.64 -0.42 -10.47
N ASN A 524 11.43 -1.70 -10.79
CA ASN A 524 10.59 -2.14 -11.92
C ASN A 524 9.73 -3.30 -11.45
N TYR A 525 8.67 -2.98 -10.73
CA TYR A 525 7.91 -3.91 -9.91
C TYR A 525 6.65 -4.40 -10.62
N TYR A 526 6.84 -5.30 -11.59
CA TYR A 526 5.70 -5.89 -12.32
C TYR A 526 5.05 -7.06 -11.57
N GLN A 527 5.76 -7.64 -10.60
CA GLN A 527 5.29 -8.77 -9.80
C GLN A 527 4.10 -8.42 -8.88
N TYR A 528 3.85 -7.14 -8.61
CA TYR A 528 2.63 -6.66 -7.95
C TYR A 528 1.35 -7.26 -8.56
N TYR A 529 1.30 -7.35 -9.89
CA TYR A 529 0.13 -7.85 -10.62
C TYR A 529 0.09 -9.38 -10.76
N ASP A 530 1.10 -10.11 -10.26
CA ASP A 530 1.20 -11.56 -10.42
C ASP A 530 0.30 -12.38 -9.50
N PRO A 531 0.09 -12.02 -8.21
CA PRO A 531 -0.95 -12.65 -7.38
C PRO A 531 -2.35 -12.47 -7.98
N ILE A 532 -2.71 -11.25 -8.42
CA ILE A 532 -3.98 -10.96 -9.11
C ILE A 532 -4.16 -11.90 -10.32
N ARG A 533 -3.13 -12.01 -11.16
CA ARG A 533 -3.10 -12.89 -12.34
C ARG A 533 -3.15 -14.38 -12.00
N LYS A 534 -2.63 -14.80 -10.85
CA LYS A 534 -2.49 -16.21 -10.42
C LYS A 534 -3.75 -16.73 -9.74
N TYR A 535 -4.39 -15.90 -8.92
CA TYR A 535 -5.47 -16.29 -8.02
C TYR A 535 -6.84 -15.73 -8.41
N GLY A 536 -6.90 -14.61 -9.15
CA GLY A 536 -8.16 -13.97 -9.52
C GLY A 536 -9.05 -14.80 -10.46
N PRO A 537 -10.37 -14.50 -10.53
CA PRO A 537 -11.34 -15.32 -11.25
C PRO A 537 -10.94 -15.57 -12.71
N LYS A 538 -10.82 -16.84 -13.11
CA LYS A 538 -10.19 -17.23 -14.39
C LYS A 538 -10.82 -16.60 -15.63
N HIS A 539 -12.13 -16.36 -15.61
CA HIS A 539 -12.85 -15.69 -16.70
C HIS A 539 -12.49 -14.19 -16.78
N CYS A 540 -12.41 -13.53 -15.63
CA CYS A 540 -12.04 -12.12 -15.47
C CYS A 540 -10.57 -11.88 -15.87
N ILE A 541 -9.64 -12.69 -15.38
CA ILE A 541 -8.22 -12.62 -15.76
C ILE A 541 -8.01 -12.89 -17.26
N HIS A 542 -8.81 -13.78 -17.87
CA HIS A 542 -8.83 -13.97 -19.33
C HIS A 542 -9.31 -12.71 -20.07
N ALA A 543 -10.42 -12.11 -19.64
CA ALA A 543 -10.98 -10.89 -20.22
C ALA A 543 -9.99 -9.71 -20.11
N ILE A 544 -9.46 -9.43 -18.91
CA ILE A 544 -8.47 -8.38 -18.65
C ILE A 544 -7.24 -8.56 -19.55
N ARG A 545 -6.64 -9.76 -19.57
CA ARG A 545 -5.48 -10.04 -20.42
C ARG A 545 -5.81 -9.88 -21.92
N SER A 546 -6.99 -10.27 -22.38
CA SER A 546 -7.42 -10.07 -23.77
C SER A 546 -7.60 -8.60 -24.13
N VAL A 547 -8.15 -7.78 -23.23
CA VAL A 547 -8.23 -6.31 -23.41
C VAL A 547 -6.82 -5.72 -23.48
N VAL A 548 -5.95 -6.06 -22.53
CA VAL A 548 -4.59 -5.52 -22.43
C VAL A 548 -3.73 -5.86 -23.65
N LEU A 549 -3.81 -7.09 -24.17
CA LEU A 549 -3.07 -7.46 -25.39
C LEU A 549 -3.60 -6.76 -26.65
N TYR A 550 -4.91 -6.50 -26.74
CA TYR A 550 -5.52 -5.70 -27.81
C TYR A 550 -5.13 -4.21 -27.71
N VAL A 551 -5.09 -3.67 -26.49
CA VAL A 551 -4.62 -2.32 -26.20
C VAL A 551 -3.14 -2.16 -26.57
N ASP A 552 -2.25 -3.03 -26.08
CA ASP A 552 -0.82 -3.02 -26.41
C ASP A 552 -0.62 -3.02 -27.94
N HIS A 553 -1.30 -3.92 -28.68
CA HIS A 553 -1.19 -4.01 -30.14
C HIS A 553 -1.45 -2.67 -30.85
N ILE A 554 -2.41 -1.87 -30.36
CA ILE A 554 -2.77 -0.57 -30.94
C ILE A 554 -1.84 0.54 -30.45
N LEU A 555 -1.51 0.61 -29.14
CA LEU A 555 -0.66 1.66 -28.59
C LEU A 555 0.81 1.55 -29.06
N PHE A 556 1.30 0.34 -29.36
CA PHE A 556 2.60 0.12 -30.00
C PHE A 556 2.58 0.26 -31.53
N SER A 557 1.41 0.44 -32.15
CA SER A 557 1.31 0.75 -33.58
C SER A 557 1.67 2.23 -33.89
N PRO A 558 2.13 2.55 -35.11
CA PRO A 558 2.38 3.94 -35.53
C PRO A 558 1.10 4.71 -35.91
N PHE A 559 -0.08 4.09 -35.81
CA PHE A 559 -1.32 4.61 -36.39
C PHE A 559 -2.15 5.38 -35.35
N ASN A 560 -1.82 6.66 -35.13
CA ASN A 560 -2.48 7.50 -34.11
C ASN A 560 -4.02 7.52 -34.21
N HIS A 561 -4.61 7.41 -35.41
CA HIS A 561 -6.07 7.33 -35.57
C HIS A 561 -6.68 6.04 -34.97
N HIS A 562 -5.96 4.91 -34.99
CA HIS A 562 -6.37 3.70 -34.27
C HIS A 562 -6.31 3.93 -32.75
N LYS A 563 -5.27 4.64 -32.25
CA LYS A 563 -5.12 4.96 -30.82
C LYS A 563 -6.25 5.84 -30.31
N ILE A 564 -6.58 6.93 -31.01
CA ILE A 564 -7.69 7.82 -30.65
C ILE A 564 -9.03 7.05 -30.68
N ASN A 565 -9.24 6.18 -31.68
CA ASN A 565 -10.43 5.34 -31.75
C ASN A 565 -10.50 4.26 -30.65
N LEU A 566 -9.34 3.79 -30.17
CA LEU A 566 -9.25 2.94 -28.98
C LEU A 566 -9.60 3.73 -27.72
N LYS A 567 -8.88 4.83 -27.43
CA LYS A 567 -9.08 5.64 -26.21
C LYS A 567 -10.53 6.13 -26.08
N ARG A 568 -11.22 6.44 -27.19
CA ARG A 568 -12.66 6.74 -27.23
C ARG A 568 -13.56 5.66 -26.62
N LYS A 569 -13.22 4.37 -26.80
CA LYS A 569 -13.99 3.28 -26.17
C LYS A 569 -13.94 3.34 -24.64
N PHE A 570 -12.90 3.96 -24.08
CA PHE A 570 -12.66 4.17 -22.65
C PHE A 570 -12.99 5.60 -22.18
N GLY A 571 -13.39 6.49 -23.09
CA GLY A 571 -13.73 7.89 -22.80
C GLY A 571 -12.53 8.81 -22.57
N ALA A 572 -11.37 8.49 -23.16
CA ALA A 572 -10.12 9.26 -23.03
C ALA A 572 -9.53 9.67 -24.40
N GLU A 573 -10.36 9.90 -25.41
CA GLU A 573 -9.91 10.22 -26.78
C GLU A 573 -9.07 11.49 -26.94
N ASP A 574 -9.18 12.39 -25.97
CA ASP A 574 -8.45 13.65 -25.82
C ASP A 574 -7.11 13.48 -25.09
N LEU A 575 -6.96 12.44 -24.26
CA LEU A 575 -5.73 12.15 -23.52
C LEU A 575 -4.60 11.80 -24.50
N GLN A 576 -3.69 12.76 -24.68
CA GLN A 576 -2.66 12.71 -25.72
C GLN A 576 -1.70 11.54 -25.53
N HIS A 577 -1.27 11.29 -24.30
CA HIS A 577 -0.17 10.39 -23.98
C HIS A 577 -0.63 8.93 -23.82
N ASP A 578 0.16 7.99 -24.36
CA ASP A 578 -0.19 6.55 -24.42
C ASP A 578 0.16 5.80 -23.13
N ASP A 579 1.09 6.33 -22.34
CA ASP A 579 1.49 5.83 -21.04
C ASP A 579 0.52 6.27 -19.93
N ASP A 580 0.00 7.50 -19.96
CA ASP A 580 -1.08 7.95 -19.07
C ASP A 580 -2.37 7.14 -19.30
N PHE A 581 -2.73 6.89 -20.56
CA PHE A 581 -3.85 6.01 -20.89
C PHE A 581 -3.60 4.55 -20.45
N ALA A 582 -2.35 4.11 -20.35
CA ALA A 582 -2.02 2.77 -19.88
C ALA A 582 -2.12 2.63 -18.36
N GLU A 583 -1.79 3.69 -17.60
CA GLU A 583 -2.02 3.74 -16.16
C GLU A 583 -3.51 3.78 -15.81
N LEU A 584 -4.30 4.57 -16.54
CA LEU A 584 -5.76 4.64 -16.35
C LEU A 584 -6.48 3.27 -16.52
N LEU A 585 -5.81 2.29 -17.14
CA LEU A 585 -6.27 0.89 -17.22
C LEU A 585 -5.79 0.02 -16.06
N SER A 586 -4.72 0.37 -15.35
CA SER A 586 -4.24 -0.37 -14.17
C SER A 586 -5.18 -0.17 -12.96
N TYR A 587 -5.77 1.03 -12.84
CA TYR A 587 -6.58 1.47 -11.70
C TYR A 587 -7.58 0.45 -11.13
N PRO A 588 -8.39 -0.31 -11.92
CA PRO A 588 -9.30 -1.32 -11.38
C PRO A 588 -8.62 -2.49 -10.65
N LEU A 589 -7.34 -2.73 -10.92
CA LEU A 589 -6.57 -3.81 -10.28
C LEU A 589 -6.20 -3.45 -8.82
N GLY A 590 -6.26 -2.17 -8.44
CA GLY A 590 -6.07 -1.74 -7.05
C GLY A 590 -7.10 -2.33 -6.08
N LEU A 591 -8.31 -2.60 -6.56
CA LEU A 591 -9.39 -3.26 -5.81
C LEU A 591 -8.97 -4.61 -5.21
N TRP A 592 -7.97 -5.29 -5.80
CA TRP A 592 -7.44 -6.54 -5.26
C TRP A 592 -6.77 -6.35 -3.90
N GLN A 593 -6.09 -5.22 -3.69
CA GLN A 593 -5.48 -4.90 -2.40
C GLN A 593 -6.53 -4.43 -1.37
N GLU A 594 -7.70 -3.98 -1.82
CA GLU A 594 -8.81 -3.53 -0.98
C GLU A 594 -9.73 -4.65 -0.49
N MET A 595 -9.56 -5.90 -0.97
CA MET A 595 -10.33 -7.04 -0.48
C MET A 595 -10.15 -7.21 1.03
N THR A 596 -11.23 -7.59 1.72
CA THR A 596 -11.26 -7.85 3.17
C THR A 596 -11.88 -9.22 3.45
N PRO A 597 -11.79 -9.76 4.68
CA PRO A 597 -12.50 -10.98 5.06
C PRO A 597 -14.04 -10.94 4.90
N ALA A 598 -14.62 -9.77 4.57
CA ALA A 598 -16.07 -9.57 4.45
C ALA A 598 -16.54 -8.98 3.10
N SER A 599 -15.65 -8.62 2.17
CA SER A 599 -16.01 -8.11 0.83
C SER A 599 -14.83 -8.22 -0.13
N ASN A 600 -15.15 -8.51 -1.40
CA ASN A 600 -14.24 -8.69 -2.52
C ASN A 600 -14.63 -7.71 -3.67
N PRO A 601 -14.31 -6.41 -3.55
CA PRO A 601 -14.72 -5.41 -4.54
C PRO A 601 -14.08 -5.64 -5.92
N PHE A 602 -12.94 -6.32 -6.00
CA PHE A 602 -12.35 -6.72 -7.28
C PHE A 602 -13.26 -7.68 -8.06
N GLU A 603 -13.88 -8.65 -7.38
CA GLU A 603 -14.82 -9.55 -8.03
C GLU A 603 -16.21 -8.91 -8.19
N GLU A 604 -16.72 -8.28 -7.13
CA GLU A 604 -18.05 -7.66 -7.04
C GLU A 604 -18.23 -6.47 -8.01
N GLU A 605 -17.30 -5.51 -8.05
CA GLU A 605 -17.39 -4.33 -8.94
C GLU A 605 -16.75 -4.53 -10.32
N PHE A 606 -15.58 -5.18 -10.39
CA PHE A 606 -14.76 -5.16 -11.60
C PHE A 606 -14.79 -6.46 -12.42
N CYS A 607 -14.79 -7.65 -11.81
CA CYS A 607 -14.92 -8.88 -12.60
C CYS A 607 -16.34 -9.13 -13.12
N SER A 608 -17.36 -8.75 -12.34
CA SER A 608 -18.78 -8.86 -12.72
C SER A 608 -19.10 -8.22 -14.08
N ILE A 609 -18.38 -7.17 -14.50
CA ILE A 609 -18.56 -6.53 -15.82
C ILE A 609 -18.23 -7.46 -17.00
N PHE A 610 -17.51 -8.57 -16.77
CA PHE A 610 -17.13 -9.54 -17.79
C PHE A 610 -18.02 -10.79 -17.81
N GLU A 611 -19.02 -10.89 -16.93
CA GLU A 611 -19.93 -12.04 -16.88
C GLU A 611 -20.71 -12.22 -18.19
N GLY A 612 -20.80 -13.48 -18.64
CA GLY A 612 -21.46 -13.84 -19.90
C GLY A 612 -20.76 -13.37 -21.19
N LEU A 613 -19.74 -12.52 -21.11
CA LEU A 613 -19.03 -11.98 -22.27
C LEU A 613 -18.00 -13.00 -22.82
N SER A 614 -17.85 -13.05 -24.14
CA SER A 614 -17.09 -14.13 -24.81
C SER A 614 -16.05 -13.66 -25.83
N THR A 615 -16.11 -12.38 -26.25
CA THR A 615 -15.26 -11.82 -27.30
C THR A 615 -14.43 -10.64 -26.81
N VAL A 616 -13.26 -10.45 -27.44
CA VAL A 616 -12.38 -9.29 -27.18
C VAL A 616 -13.12 -7.96 -27.39
N HIS A 617 -14.07 -7.89 -28.34
CA HIS A 617 -14.85 -6.68 -28.57
C HIS A 617 -15.76 -6.34 -27.38
N GLU A 618 -16.43 -7.34 -26.81
CA GLU A 618 -17.27 -7.20 -25.62
C GLU A 618 -16.43 -6.80 -24.40
N TYR A 619 -15.34 -7.52 -24.12
CA TYR A 619 -14.45 -7.22 -23.00
C TYR A 619 -13.90 -5.79 -23.07
N VAL A 620 -13.45 -5.33 -24.25
CA VAL A 620 -12.95 -3.95 -24.44
C VAL A 620 -14.06 -2.91 -24.23
N ASN A 621 -15.32 -3.21 -24.59
CA ASN A 621 -16.45 -2.30 -24.35
C ASN A 621 -16.85 -2.25 -22.87
N ALA A 622 -16.83 -3.38 -22.16
CA ALA A 622 -17.15 -3.45 -20.74
C ALA A 622 -16.12 -2.70 -19.90
N TYR A 623 -14.83 -3.03 -20.07
CA TYR A 623 -13.70 -2.33 -19.44
C TYR A 623 -13.76 -0.83 -19.76
N GLY A 624 -14.00 -0.47 -21.03
CA GLY A 624 -14.15 0.93 -21.46
C GLY A 624 -15.34 1.67 -20.85
N ASN A 625 -16.38 0.98 -20.38
CA ASN A 625 -17.47 1.60 -19.63
C ASN A 625 -17.14 1.74 -18.13
N PHE A 626 -16.40 0.79 -17.55
CA PHE A 626 -15.88 0.91 -16.19
C PHE A 626 -14.88 2.08 -16.07
N THR A 627 -13.92 2.19 -17.01
CA THR A 627 -12.97 3.31 -17.07
C THR A 627 -13.66 4.68 -17.22
N LYS A 628 -14.77 4.78 -17.97
CA LYS A 628 -15.57 6.02 -18.02
C LYS A 628 -16.15 6.40 -16.65
N ASN A 629 -16.48 5.43 -15.81
CA ASN A 629 -17.00 5.70 -14.47
C ASN A 629 -15.88 6.10 -13.51
N ILE A 630 -14.67 5.55 -13.68
CA ILE A 630 -13.45 6.03 -13.01
C ILE A 630 -13.16 7.49 -13.38
N ILE A 631 -13.11 7.84 -14.68
CA ILE A 631 -12.87 9.22 -15.14
C ILE A 631 -13.87 10.20 -14.50
N LYS A 632 -15.17 9.86 -14.49
CA LYS A 632 -16.23 10.69 -13.86
C LYS A 632 -16.12 10.81 -12.33
N LYS A 633 -15.43 9.91 -11.64
CA LYS A 633 -15.14 9.98 -10.20
C LYS A 633 -13.88 10.83 -9.93
N ALA A 634 -12.86 10.71 -10.78
CA ALA A 634 -11.53 11.28 -10.56
C ALA A 634 -11.30 12.69 -11.14
N CYS A 635 -12.03 13.07 -12.20
CA CYS A 635 -11.93 14.38 -12.86
C CYS A 635 -13.10 15.29 -12.50
N ASP A 636 -12.85 16.60 -12.44
CA ASP A 636 -13.94 17.58 -12.30
C ASP A 636 -14.82 17.65 -13.57
N LYS A 637 -16.08 18.07 -13.42
CA LYS A 637 -17.08 18.05 -14.51
C LYS A 637 -16.81 19.04 -15.65
N ASP A 638 -15.98 20.04 -15.38
CA ASP A 638 -15.68 21.15 -16.29
C ASP A 638 -14.24 21.11 -16.84
N GLU A 639 -13.44 20.07 -16.51
CA GLU A 639 -12.10 19.84 -17.08
C GLU A 639 -12.10 18.68 -18.10
N THR A 640 -11.22 18.73 -19.10
CA THR A 640 -11.01 17.62 -20.03
C THR A 640 -10.23 16.47 -19.38
N VAL A 641 -10.29 15.27 -19.96
CA VAL A 641 -9.53 14.11 -19.43
C VAL A 641 -8.03 14.34 -19.59
N ASN A 642 -7.60 15.07 -20.63
CA ASN A 642 -6.21 15.51 -20.73
C ASN A 642 -5.84 16.51 -19.62
N GLU A 643 -6.63 17.55 -19.34
CA GLU A 643 -6.34 18.49 -18.23
C GLU A 643 -6.34 17.81 -16.85
N CYS A 644 -7.08 16.72 -16.71
CA CYS A 644 -7.15 15.89 -15.50
C CYS A 644 -5.98 14.89 -15.37
N MET A 645 -5.61 14.17 -16.44
CA MET A 645 -4.77 12.96 -16.36
C MET A 645 -3.43 13.04 -17.13
N ASP A 646 -3.10 14.15 -17.78
CA ASP A 646 -1.82 14.34 -18.50
C ASP A 646 -0.66 14.52 -17.50
N THR A 647 0.25 13.55 -17.45
CA THR A 647 1.44 13.56 -16.57
C THR A 647 2.72 14.01 -17.30
N HIS A 648 2.58 14.61 -18.49
CA HIS A 648 3.70 15.19 -19.25
C HIS A 648 3.71 16.72 -19.18
N ASP A 649 2.59 17.39 -18.87
CA ASP A 649 2.55 18.85 -18.74
C ASP A 649 3.05 19.34 -17.35
N PRO A 650 4.22 20.00 -17.24
CA PRO A 650 4.70 20.61 -15.99
C PRO A 650 3.77 21.70 -15.43
N ARG A 651 2.79 22.17 -16.22
CA ARG A 651 1.81 23.19 -15.83
C ARG A 651 0.54 22.60 -15.24
N SER A 652 0.42 21.27 -15.14
CA SER A 652 -0.73 20.63 -14.50
C SER A 652 -0.83 21.02 -13.01
N LYS A 653 -2.07 21.23 -12.53
CA LYS A 653 -2.36 21.65 -11.14
C LYS A 653 -1.68 20.73 -10.12
N MET A 654 -1.65 19.43 -10.42
CA MET A 654 -1.16 18.38 -9.53
C MET A 654 0.34 18.48 -9.18
N TYR A 655 1.15 19.14 -10.02
CA TYR A 655 2.56 19.41 -9.71
C TYR A 655 2.76 20.72 -8.93
N GLN A 656 1.81 21.65 -9.04
CA GLN A 656 1.89 22.99 -8.46
C GLN A 656 1.34 23.08 -7.03
N ASP A 657 0.40 22.21 -6.65
CA ASP A 657 -0.15 22.18 -5.30
C ASP A 657 0.85 21.57 -4.31
N VAL A 658 1.70 22.42 -3.73
CA VAL A 658 2.63 22.03 -2.66
C VAL A 658 1.94 21.77 -1.31
N THR A 659 0.62 21.91 -1.20
CA THR A 659 -0.13 21.65 0.05
C THR A 659 -0.79 20.27 0.12
N SER A 660 -0.89 19.55 -1.00
CA SER A 660 -1.49 18.21 -1.03
C SER A 660 -0.65 17.16 -0.30
N GLU A 661 -1.27 16.46 0.68
CA GLU A 661 -0.63 15.39 1.47
C GLU A 661 -0.10 14.23 0.60
N SER A 662 -0.69 14.05 -0.59
CA SER A 662 -0.30 13.05 -1.61
C SER A 662 1.20 13.05 -1.96
N ARG A 663 1.85 14.21 -1.82
CA ARG A 663 3.26 14.44 -2.13
C ARG A 663 4.20 13.77 -1.13
N ALA A 664 3.76 13.45 0.09
CA ALA A 664 4.60 12.80 1.10
C ALA A 664 5.04 11.39 0.66
N TRP A 665 4.09 10.52 0.28
CA TRP A 665 4.44 9.18 -0.18
C TRP A 665 5.17 9.21 -1.52
N LEU A 666 4.72 10.06 -2.46
CA LEU A 666 5.38 10.22 -3.75
C LEU A 666 6.85 10.65 -3.58
N TRP A 667 7.15 11.52 -2.62
CA TRP A 667 8.53 11.88 -2.27
C TRP A 667 9.34 10.67 -1.80
N GLN A 668 8.81 9.84 -0.90
CA GLN A 668 9.52 8.65 -0.41
C GLN A 668 9.81 7.63 -1.52
N VAL A 669 8.88 7.42 -2.47
CA VAL A 669 9.17 6.57 -3.63
C VAL A 669 10.09 7.22 -4.67
N CYS A 670 10.05 8.55 -4.83
CA CYS A 670 10.94 9.30 -5.73
C CYS A 670 12.38 9.46 -5.20
N THR A 671 12.57 9.42 -3.88
CA THR A 671 13.88 9.58 -3.24
C THR A 671 14.50 8.25 -2.81
N GLU A 672 13.74 7.37 -2.15
CA GLU A 672 14.26 6.16 -1.51
C GLU A 672 13.78 4.86 -2.15
N TYR A 673 12.46 4.61 -2.29
CA TYR A 673 11.96 3.23 -2.47
C TYR A 673 11.69 2.77 -3.91
N ALA A 674 11.33 3.69 -4.81
CA ALA A 674 10.68 3.41 -6.10
C ALA A 674 9.33 2.66 -6.01
N TYR A 675 9.31 1.36 -5.72
CA TYR A 675 8.12 0.48 -5.76
C TYR A 675 7.25 0.57 -7.04
N TRP A 676 7.81 0.98 -8.17
CA TRP A 676 7.03 1.35 -9.36
C TRP A 676 6.33 0.15 -10.02
N GLN A 677 5.02 0.08 -9.80
CA GLN A 677 4.13 -0.97 -10.32
C GLN A 677 4.05 -0.88 -11.85
N THR A 678 4.51 -1.91 -12.57
CA THR A 678 4.75 -1.80 -14.03
C THR A 678 4.15 -2.94 -14.85
N GLY A 679 3.88 -2.67 -16.14
CA GLY A 679 3.45 -3.70 -17.08
C GLY A 679 4.53 -4.76 -17.28
N SER A 680 4.19 -6.04 -17.16
CA SER A 680 5.17 -7.13 -17.11
C SER A 680 5.95 -7.27 -18.42
N PRO A 681 7.24 -7.69 -18.40
CA PRO A 681 8.06 -7.78 -19.62
C PRO A 681 7.49 -8.66 -20.74
N ILE A 682 8.04 -8.55 -21.96
CA ILE A 682 7.48 -9.26 -23.14
C ILE A 682 7.58 -10.78 -23.06
N TRP A 683 8.54 -11.32 -22.31
CA TRP A 683 8.66 -12.76 -22.02
C TRP A 683 7.77 -13.24 -20.86
N HIS A 684 7.10 -12.32 -20.16
CA HIS A 684 6.20 -12.63 -19.05
C HIS A 684 4.73 -12.46 -19.44
N SER A 685 3.82 -13.13 -18.72
CA SER A 685 2.40 -12.78 -18.81
C SER A 685 2.18 -11.42 -18.15
N THR A 686 1.32 -10.59 -18.72
CA THR A 686 0.88 -9.33 -18.12
C THR A 686 -0.65 -9.25 -18.07
N ILE A 687 -1.16 -8.52 -17.09
CA ILE A 687 -2.54 -8.01 -17.03
C ILE A 687 -2.57 -6.46 -17.01
N VAL A 688 -1.44 -5.82 -17.33
CA VAL A 688 -1.25 -4.36 -17.42
C VAL A 688 -0.53 -4.03 -18.73
N SER A 689 -0.88 -2.91 -19.36
CA SER A 689 -0.26 -2.51 -20.64
C SER A 689 1.23 -2.22 -20.47
N ARG A 690 2.06 -2.69 -21.41
CA ARG A 690 3.51 -2.47 -21.40
C ARG A 690 3.94 -1.03 -21.73
N LYS A 691 2.97 -0.15 -21.96
CA LYS A 691 3.20 1.29 -21.98
C LYS A 691 3.44 1.86 -20.58
N LEU A 692 2.81 1.28 -19.54
CA LEU A 692 3.14 1.59 -18.15
C LEU A 692 4.48 0.91 -17.80
N ASN A 693 5.53 1.72 -17.67
CA ASN A 693 6.90 1.29 -17.40
C ASN A 693 7.61 2.34 -16.55
N THR A 694 8.83 2.08 -16.07
CA THR A 694 9.54 2.97 -15.13
C THR A 694 9.69 4.41 -15.62
N ALA A 695 9.79 4.65 -16.93
CA ALA A 695 9.89 6.01 -17.47
C ALA A 695 8.63 6.87 -17.27
N TRP A 696 7.46 6.26 -17.03
CA TRP A 696 6.24 6.95 -16.62
C TRP A 696 6.39 7.56 -15.22
N PHE A 697 6.91 6.76 -14.28
CA PHE A 697 7.15 7.16 -12.89
C PHE A 697 8.37 8.10 -12.77
N GLU A 698 9.50 7.78 -13.42
CA GLU A 698 10.73 8.60 -13.38
C GLU A 698 10.49 10.05 -13.79
N ARG A 699 9.61 10.27 -14.78
CA ARG A 699 9.26 11.60 -15.29
C ARG A 699 8.59 12.47 -14.22
N GLN A 700 7.78 11.88 -13.35
CA GLN A 700 6.91 12.62 -12.43
C GLN A 700 7.68 13.20 -11.24
N CYS A 701 8.74 12.54 -10.80
CA CYS A 701 9.58 13.00 -9.68
C CYS A 701 10.15 14.43 -9.87
N PRO A 702 10.88 14.75 -10.96
CA PRO A 702 11.38 16.11 -11.19
C PRO A 702 10.27 17.11 -11.57
N LEU A 703 9.11 16.65 -12.06
CA LEU A 703 7.95 17.53 -12.30
C LEU A 703 7.28 17.96 -10.99
N MET A 704 7.12 17.04 -10.05
CA MET A 704 6.49 17.29 -8.74
C MET A 704 7.38 18.10 -7.79
N PHE A 705 8.69 17.85 -7.82
CA PHE A 705 9.63 18.35 -6.80
C PHE A 705 10.71 19.30 -7.34
N GLY A 706 10.96 19.31 -8.65
CA GLY A 706 12.05 20.06 -9.29
C GLY A 706 13.28 19.20 -9.60
N GLU A 707 13.90 19.41 -10.77
CA GLU A 707 14.99 18.57 -11.31
C GLU A 707 16.26 18.49 -10.43
N HIS A 708 16.43 19.40 -9.47
CA HIS A 708 17.62 19.45 -8.62
C HIS A 708 17.34 19.12 -7.14
N GLU A 709 16.08 18.96 -6.76
CA GLU A 709 15.65 18.67 -5.38
C GLU A 709 15.44 17.17 -5.14
N VAL A 710 15.28 16.37 -6.20
CA VAL A 710 15.21 14.89 -6.15
C VAL A 710 16.42 14.24 -6.84
N PRO A 711 16.86 13.05 -6.40
CA PRO A 711 17.90 12.32 -7.11
C PRO A 711 17.39 11.87 -8.49
N LYS A 712 18.29 11.73 -9.47
CA LYS A 712 17.94 11.32 -10.84
C LYS A 712 17.24 9.95 -10.92
N ARG A 713 17.41 9.13 -9.88
CA ARG A 713 16.71 7.86 -9.60
C ARG A 713 16.60 7.69 -8.08
N PRO A 714 15.55 7.04 -7.55
CA PRO A 714 15.48 6.68 -6.13
C PRO A 714 16.68 5.82 -5.71
N ILE A 715 17.15 5.96 -4.46
CA ILE A 715 18.30 5.23 -3.91
C ILE A 715 17.94 3.81 -3.41
N TRP A 716 17.07 3.12 -4.15
CA TRP A 716 16.46 1.84 -3.75
C TRP A 716 17.49 0.72 -3.52
N ARG A 717 18.67 0.79 -4.13
CA ARG A 717 19.76 -0.18 -3.94
C ARG A 717 20.53 0.06 -2.66
N GLU A 718 20.64 1.33 -2.28
CA GLU A 718 21.27 1.79 -1.06
C GLU A 718 20.38 1.46 0.14
N ILE A 719 19.06 1.66 0.03
CA ILE A 719 18.06 1.23 1.03
C ILE A 719 18.09 -0.30 1.21
N ASN A 720 18.04 -1.08 0.13
CA ASN A 720 18.15 -2.55 0.20
C ASN A 720 19.47 -3.04 0.82
N ARG A 721 20.55 -2.25 0.73
CA ARG A 721 21.85 -2.59 1.34
C ARG A 721 21.92 -2.18 2.81
N GLU A 722 21.37 -1.02 3.16
CA GLU A 722 21.31 -0.50 4.52
C GLU A 722 20.37 -1.34 5.39
N TYR A 723 19.23 -1.78 4.84
CA TYR A 723 18.18 -2.48 5.57
C TYR A 723 17.94 -3.92 5.10
N GLU A 724 18.97 -4.55 4.51
CA GLU A 724 19.10 -5.97 4.14
C GLU A 724 18.10 -6.53 3.09
N GLY A 725 16.95 -5.89 2.85
CA GLY A 725 15.98 -6.30 1.84
C GLY A 725 15.44 -7.70 2.08
N TRP A 726 15.39 -8.54 1.05
CA TRP A 726 15.05 -9.96 1.20
C TRP A 726 16.02 -10.77 2.10
N TYR A 727 17.19 -10.24 2.49
CA TYR A 727 18.15 -10.94 3.37
C TYR A 727 17.93 -10.64 4.87
N THR A 728 16.91 -9.85 5.23
CA THR A 728 16.62 -9.41 6.60
C THR A 728 16.40 -10.58 7.58
N SER A 729 17.43 -10.95 8.34
CA SER A 729 17.46 -12.15 9.19
C SER A 729 17.52 -11.81 10.70
N LEU A 730 16.36 -11.45 11.24
CA LEU A 730 16.20 -10.93 12.62
C LEU A 730 15.77 -12.00 13.62
N ASP A 731 16.11 -11.80 14.89
CA ASP A 731 15.56 -12.54 16.04
C ASP A 731 14.39 -11.79 16.69
N ARG A 732 13.52 -12.52 17.40
CA ARG A 732 12.27 -12.00 18.00
C ARG A 732 11.40 -11.22 17.02
N VAL A 733 11.22 -11.80 15.83
CA VAL A 733 10.38 -11.25 14.76
C VAL A 733 9.30 -12.26 14.36
N PHE A 734 8.07 -11.80 14.18
CA PHE A 734 6.96 -12.62 13.67
C PHE A 734 6.46 -12.00 12.36
N TRP A 735 6.88 -12.58 11.23
CA TRP A 735 6.47 -12.15 9.90
C TRP A 735 5.12 -12.75 9.52
N ILE A 736 4.24 -11.91 8.98
CA ILE A 736 2.92 -12.29 8.48
C ILE A 736 2.80 -11.74 7.05
N ASP A 737 2.26 -12.51 6.11
CA ASP A 737 1.94 -12.02 4.75
C ASP A 737 0.67 -12.70 4.24
N GLY A 738 -0.05 -12.07 3.30
CA GLY A 738 -1.15 -12.72 2.59
C GLY A 738 -0.66 -13.68 1.49
N GLU A 739 -1.32 -14.81 1.28
CA GLU A 739 -1.01 -15.70 0.15
C GLU A 739 -1.32 -15.03 -1.20
N TRP A 740 -2.30 -14.13 -1.22
CA TRP A 740 -2.78 -13.42 -2.41
C TRP A 740 -2.34 -11.95 -2.43
N ASP A 741 -1.63 -11.46 -1.40
CA ASP A 741 -1.15 -10.09 -1.33
C ASP A 741 -0.12 -9.79 -2.45
N PRO A 742 -0.37 -8.78 -3.32
CA PRO A 742 0.64 -8.22 -4.22
C PRO A 742 2.02 -8.02 -3.58
N TRP A 743 2.05 -7.44 -2.37
CA TRP A 743 3.28 -7.04 -1.67
C TRP A 743 4.09 -8.19 -1.10
N ARG A 744 3.54 -9.41 -0.95
CA ARG A 744 4.34 -10.56 -0.49
C ARG A 744 5.55 -10.79 -1.40
N THR A 745 5.44 -10.48 -2.70
CA THR A 745 6.55 -10.63 -3.65
C THR A 745 7.77 -9.73 -3.34
N LEU A 746 7.65 -8.73 -2.45
CA LEU A 746 8.75 -7.92 -1.91
C LEU A 746 9.01 -8.15 -0.40
N SER A 747 8.23 -9.01 0.26
CA SER A 747 8.47 -9.43 1.65
C SER A 747 9.59 -10.48 1.74
N VAL A 748 10.07 -10.77 2.95
CA VAL A 748 10.93 -11.94 3.22
C VAL A 748 10.22 -13.29 3.01
N GLN A 749 8.93 -13.29 2.67
CA GLN A 749 8.12 -14.45 2.30
C GLN A 749 7.79 -14.49 0.79
N SER A 750 8.51 -13.71 -0.01
CA SER A 750 8.49 -13.81 -1.47
C SER A 750 9.02 -15.17 -1.96
N ASP A 751 8.45 -15.65 -3.07
CA ASP A 751 8.93 -16.84 -3.78
C ASP A 751 10.32 -16.58 -4.45
N ASP A 752 10.71 -15.30 -4.62
CA ASP A 752 12.02 -14.84 -5.13
C ASP A 752 13.07 -14.60 -4.00
N ALA A 753 12.70 -14.72 -2.72
CA ALA A 753 13.61 -14.47 -1.60
C ALA A 753 14.69 -15.57 -1.44
N PRO A 754 15.85 -15.26 -0.80
CA PRO A 754 16.86 -16.26 -0.45
C PRO A 754 16.29 -17.40 0.40
N ASP A 755 16.94 -18.56 0.35
CA ASP A 755 16.59 -19.65 1.29
C ASP A 755 16.84 -19.23 2.74
N ARG A 756 15.97 -19.73 3.63
CA ARG A 756 15.83 -19.30 5.02
C ARG A 756 16.24 -20.39 6.02
N SER A 757 16.79 -21.52 5.56
CA SER A 757 17.20 -22.63 6.43
C SER A 757 18.33 -22.27 7.39
N GLU A 758 19.16 -21.27 7.08
CA GLU A 758 20.24 -20.75 7.92
C GLU A 758 19.85 -19.49 8.73
N TRP A 759 18.59 -19.07 8.69
CA TRP A 759 18.12 -17.85 9.39
C TRP A 759 17.86 -18.10 10.89
N LYS A 760 17.58 -17.03 11.66
CA LYS A 760 17.40 -17.11 13.12
C LYS A 760 16.22 -18.03 13.50
N GLU A 761 16.51 -19.16 14.16
CA GLU A 761 15.52 -20.17 14.59
C GLU A 761 14.37 -19.64 15.45
N ASP A 762 14.59 -18.53 16.15
CA ASP A 762 13.58 -17.91 17.02
C ASP A 762 12.56 -17.05 16.24
N ALA A 763 12.84 -16.68 15.00
CA ALA A 763 11.91 -15.97 14.13
C ALA A 763 10.71 -16.85 13.72
N ARG A 764 9.57 -16.23 13.43
CA ARG A 764 8.36 -16.90 12.92
C ARG A 764 7.92 -16.29 11.60
N TYR A 765 7.33 -17.12 10.76
CA TYR A 765 6.94 -16.84 9.38
C TYR A 765 5.59 -17.49 9.12
N VAL A 766 4.56 -16.71 8.84
CA VAL A 766 3.22 -17.19 8.51
C VAL A 766 2.75 -16.54 7.21
N VAL A 767 2.27 -17.35 6.28
CA VAL A 767 1.49 -16.89 5.13
C VAL A 767 0.03 -17.24 5.37
N LEU A 768 -0.85 -16.24 5.41
CA LEU A 768 -2.28 -16.41 5.61
C LEU A 768 -2.92 -16.90 4.30
N PRO A 769 -3.53 -18.10 4.26
CA PRO A 769 -4.15 -18.64 3.05
C PRO A 769 -5.32 -17.76 2.59
N GLU A 770 -5.45 -17.58 1.28
CA GLU A 770 -6.54 -16.80 0.63
C GLU A 770 -6.66 -15.31 1.04
N SER A 771 -5.77 -14.81 1.90
CA SER A 771 -5.71 -13.42 2.34
C SER A 771 -4.91 -12.52 1.41
N VAL A 772 -5.36 -11.27 1.26
CA VAL A 772 -4.55 -10.17 0.71
C VAL A 772 -3.88 -9.36 1.83
N HIS A 773 -3.74 -8.05 1.65
CA HIS A 773 -2.88 -7.17 2.43
C HIS A 773 -3.28 -7.06 3.91
N HIS A 774 -2.37 -7.48 4.80
CA HIS A 774 -2.42 -7.37 6.26
C HIS A 774 -3.77 -7.73 6.92
N TRP A 775 -4.38 -8.85 6.51
CA TRP A 775 -5.65 -9.33 7.09
C TRP A 775 -5.56 -9.77 8.56
N ASP A 776 -4.35 -9.90 9.13
CA ASP A 776 -4.12 -10.14 10.56
C ASP A 776 -4.60 -8.99 11.46
N PHE A 777 -4.87 -7.80 10.92
CA PHE A 777 -5.36 -6.63 11.66
C PHE A 777 -6.84 -6.71 12.07
N PHE A 778 -7.64 -7.56 11.42
CA PHE A 778 -9.08 -7.66 11.66
C PHE A 778 -9.39 -8.56 12.87
N VAL A 779 -10.25 -8.10 13.79
CA VAL A 779 -10.63 -8.81 15.03
C VAL A 779 -12.14 -9.05 15.17
N SER A 780 -12.89 -8.90 14.08
CA SER A 780 -14.34 -9.17 14.04
C SER A 780 -14.63 -10.68 14.12
N GLY A 781 -15.84 -11.04 14.57
CA GLY A 781 -16.35 -12.42 14.52
C GLY A 781 -16.61 -12.96 13.10
N THR A 782 -16.13 -12.26 12.06
CA THR A 782 -16.21 -12.64 10.65
C THR A 782 -14.86 -13.06 10.06
N VAL A 783 -13.75 -12.95 10.82
CA VAL A 783 -12.45 -13.44 10.34
C VAL A 783 -12.37 -14.97 10.36
N SER A 784 -11.57 -15.55 9.46
CA SER A 784 -11.40 -17.00 9.38
C SER A 784 -10.63 -17.57 10.57
N ASP A 785 -10.83 -18.86 10.85
CA ASP A 785 -10.07 -19.59 11.88
C ASP A 785 -8.56 -19.51 11.65
N PHE A 786 -8.09 -19.37 10.40
CA PHE A 786 -6.67 -19.18 10.07
C PHE A 786 -6.13 -17.81 10.52
N ILE A 787 -6.89 -16.73 10.35
CA ILE A 787 -6.52 -15.40 10.83
C ILE A 787 -6.44 -15.44 12.36
N LYS A 788 -7.49 -15.94 13.01
CA LYS A 788 -7.57 -16.04 14.47
C LYS A 788 -6.45 -16.91 15.06
N ASN A 789 -6.22 -18.10 14.53
CA ASN A 789 -5.13 -18.97 14.95
C ASN A 789 -3.74 -18.36 14.69
N THR A 790 -3.61 -17.41 13.76
CA THR A 790 -2.36 -16.63 13.57
C THR A 790 -2.22 -15.56 14.65
N GLN A 791 -3.30 -14.87 15.03
CA GLN A 791 -3.32 -13.92 16.14
C GLN A 791 -3.00 -14.61 17.48
N ASP A 792 -3.58 -15.79 17.73
CA ASP A 792 -3.27 -16.63 18.89
C ASP A 792 -1.79 -17.08 18.90
N GLN A 793 -1.21 -17.41 17.74
CA GLN A 793 0.23 -17.74 17.61
C GLN A 793 1.13 -16.53 17.86
N VAL A 794 0.76 -15.33 17.41
CA VAL A 794 1.48 -14.08 17.72
C VAL A 794 1.47 -13.85 19.23
N TYR A 795 0.31 -13.96 19.88
CA TYR A 795 0.17 -13.82 21.34
C TYR A 795 1.08 -14.78 22.09
N GLU A 796 0.96 -16.10 21.87
CA GLU A 796 1.76 -17.10 22.59
C GLU A 796 3.25 -17.00 22.27
N THR A 797 3.63 -16.55 21.07
CA THR A 797 5.05 -16.31 20.73
C THR A 797 5.63 -15.10 21.46
N LEU A 798 4.93 -13.96 21.47
CA LEU A 798 5.35 -12.75 22.20
C LEU A 798 5.44 -13.04 23.71
N LYS A 799 4.43 -13.70 24.26
CA LYS A 799 4.34 -14.16 25.66
C LYS A 799 5.48 -15.10 26.04
N ARG A 800 5.84 -16.04 25.16
CA ARG A 800 7.02 -16.91 25.33
C ARG A 800 8.29 -16.08 25.41
N TRP A 801 8.55 -15.19 24.45
CA TRP A 801 9.77 -14.34 24.46
C TRP A 801 9.87 -13.49 25.72
N ILE A 802 8.77 -12.86 26.15
CA ILE A 802 8.67 -12.09 27.39
C ILE A 802 9.06 -12.98 28.59
N SER A 803 8.47 -14.16 28.69
CA SER A 803 8.71 -15.12 29.77
C SER A 803 10.15 -15.65 29.80
N GLU A 804 10.74 -15.95 28.64
CA GLU A 804 12.14 -16.39 28.50
C GLU A 804 13.13 -15.29 28.91
N ALA A 805 12.82 -14.02 28.58
CA ALA A 805 13.61 -12.87 28.99
C ALA A 805 13.53 -12.61 30.50
N ASP A 806 12.33 -12.65 31.09
CA ASP A 806 12.13 -12.44 32.53
C ASP A 806 12.66 -13.61 33.38
N ALA A 807 12.64 -14.84 32.84
CA ALA A 807 13.24 -16.01 33.49
C ALA A 807 14.78 -16.04 33.44
N SER A 808 15.41 -15.21 32.59
CA SER A 808 16.86 -15.18 32.39
C SER A 808 17.54 -14.14 33.30
N PRO A 809 18.30 -14.52 34.35
CA PRO A 809 18.98 -13.55 35.25
C PRO A 809 20.19 -12.83 34.61
N THR A 810 20.29 -12.89 33.28
CA THR A 810 21.49 -12.92 32.42
C THR A 810 22.36 -11.66 32.28
N MET A 811 21.93 -10.47 32.71
CA MET A 811 22.77 -9.27 32.48
C MET A 811 22.59 -8.08 33.45
N LYS A 812 22.52 -8.34 34.77
CA LYS A 812 22.80 -7.29 35.78
C LYS A 812 24.31 -7.00 35.94
N TYR A 813 25.00 -6.76 34.83
CA TYR A 813 26.44 -6.48 34.82
C TYR A 813 26.78 -5.27 33.93
N GLN A 814 27.54 -4.34 34.52
CA GLN A 814 28.26 -3.23 33.86
C GLN A 814 27.42 -2.12 33.19
N SER A 815 26.58 -1.46 33.99
CA SER A 815 26.21 -0.03 33.80
C SER A 815 27.01 0.93 34.72
N ASN A 816 28.22 0.51 35.11
CA ASN A 816 29.18 1.29 35.90
C ASN A 816 30.60 1.05 35.37
N ILE A 817 31.02 1.86 34.39
CA ILE A 817 32.39 2.32 34.07
C ILE A 817 32.27 3.44 33.03
#